data_AF-A0A7R5L7H9-F1
#
_entry.id   AF-A0A7R5L7H9-F1
#
_cell.length_a   1.000
_cell.length_b   1.000
_cell.length_c   1.000
_cell.angle_alpha   90.00
_cell.angle_beta   90.00
_cell.angle_gamma   90.00
#
_symmetry.space_group_name_H-M   'P 1'
#
loop_
_entity.id
_entity.type
_entity.pdbx_description
1 polymer ?
#
loop_
_entity_poly.entity_id
_entity_poly.type
_entity_poly.pdbx_seq_one_letter_code
_entity_poly.pdbx_strand_id
1 'polypeptide(L)'
;MVRAACFAFRWSYHDFLKRYRVLMKKTDLAKNDKKQICKTLLEDLIKDPDKFQFGHTKIFFRAGQVAYLEKLRADKFRAAIIMIEKTVRGWLQRVKYQRLRQATVVLQRYTRGHLARRLAEHLRRTRAAIILQKQFRMLRIRRAFQRVRNSTITIQAFARGMFARRTYHQILAEHKATILQKYARGWLARTRFHRVQAATIVLQCYYRRMKARQQLKALRIEARSAQHLKKLNVGMENKVVQLQRKIDEQNKEYKLLNEQLSTLTSAHSSEVEKLKKELLQYQQSQRGDGNQLLSLQEEMEHLRLELERAHGERKVVEDSYMQEKDLLRKRISDLEEENALLKQEKEELNSRILCQSEDEFARNAVEENIQMKKELEEERSRYQNLVKEYSSLEQRYDNLRDEMTIIKQAPGHRRNPSNQSSLESDSNNPSISSSDIGDTDDVIQQVEEIGMEKAAMDMTLFLKLQKRVRELELARKKLQTQLEKKEQESKKSQVIETNTMTSEQEDFAYNSLKRQELESENKKLKNELNELRKAIADRATQNNSSNDVQDSYNLLLNHLKAANEELEVRKEEVLILRSQIMKAAQQKEMGKNMLKERESIPSNASWPNSDRHVDQEDAIEAYQGMCETNRKTEDWGYLNEDGELGLAYQGLKQVARLLEAQLQDQRRKHEEEMEGLRNQLDAMQEELQKQQQASLQTLQLSPEVQVELGLQQEITRLTNENLDLKELVEKLEKNEKKLKKQLKIYMKKVQDFEASQTTLPADRRPHDSNMQVAVQRKEKDFQGMLEYYKEDEPLLIRNLITDLKPQAVSATVPCLPAYILFMCLRHADYINDDQKVHSLLTSTINGIKKVLKKHHEDFEMTSFWLANVCRLLHCLKQYSGDEGFMTQNTPKQNEHCLKNFDLTEYRQVLSHLSIQIYQQLINIAQGILQPMTVSAVLENESIQGLSGVQPMGYRKYVSNSPEADTSYSLDNMIRQLNTFHSIMCDQGLDPEIVQQVFKQIFYMINAVTLNNLLLRKDVCSWSTGMQLRFNISQLEEWLHGKNLQQSGAAQTLVPLIQAAQLLQLKKKTSEDAEAICSLCTSLTTQQIVKILNLYTPVNEFEERVTVAFIRNIQMHLQERNDPPQLLLDFKHVFPVSFPFNPSSITMDSIHLPASLNLDFLNKV
;
A
#
# COMPACT_ATOMS: atom_id res chain seq x y z
N MET A 1 87.04 -42.89 92.36
CA MET A 1 87.15 -41.72 91.46
C MET A 1 86.15 -41.85 90.31
N VAL A 2 85.61 -40.70 89.84
CA VAL A 2 84.96 -40.45 88.54
C VAL A 2 84.07 -41.58 87.95
N ARG A 3 82.80 -41.64 88.40
CA ARG A 3 81.66 -42.11 87.59
C ARG A 3 80.61 -40.99 87.53
N ALA A 4 79.80 -40.98 86.48
CA ALA A 4 78.75 -39.99 86.15
C ALA A 4 79.25 -38.55 85.83
N ALA A 5 79.58 -38.30 84.55
CA ALA A 5 79.75 -36.94 84.01
C ALA A 5 79.53 -36.82 82.47
N CYS A 6 80.06 -37.76 81.67
CA CYS A 6 80.39 -37.44 80.27
C CYS A 6 79.25 -37.54 79.22
N PHE A 7 78.45 -38.61 79.18
CA PHE A 7 77.46 -38.84 78.10
C PHE A 7 76.08 -39.25 78.62
N ALA A 8 75.09 -38.37 78.41
CA ALA A 8 73.77 -38.45 79.01
C ALA A 8 72.71 -39.15 78.13
N PHE A 9 72.75 -38.94 76.81
CA PHE A 9 71.75 -39.50 75.89
C PHE A 9 72.34 -40.64 75.03
N ARG A 10 71.53 -41.66 74.74
CA ARG A 10 71.95 -42.89 74.05
C ARG A 10 70.91 -43.30 73.01
N TRP A 11 71.31 -43.48 71.76
CA TRP A 11 70.44 -43.83 70.62
C TRP A 11 70.94 -45.08 69.90
N SER A 12 70.08 -45.94 69.37
CA SER A 12 70.54 -46.95 68.40
C SER A 12 70.81 -46.29 67.04
N TYR A 13 71.69 -46.89 66.24
CA TYR A 13 71.92 -46.43 64.86
C TYR A 13 70.63 -46.43 64.02
N HIS A 14 69.70 -47.37 64.27
CA HIS A 14 68.43 -47.42 63.54
C HIS A 14 67.47 -46.29 63.93
N ASP A 15 67.27 -46.07 65.23
CA ASP A 15 66.33 -45.06 65.74
C ASP A 15 66.79 -43.64 65.40
N PHE A 16 68.12 -43.43 65.45
CA PHE A 16 68.73 -42.16 65.07
C PHE A 16 68.49 -41.86 63.58
N LEU A 17 68.77 -42.79 62.67
CA LEU A 17 68.45 -42.63 61.24
C LEU A 17 66.95 -42.41 61.01
N LYS A 18 66.09 -43.24 61.63
CA LYS A 18 64.63 -43.14 61.49
C LYS A 18 64.10 -41.75 61.90
N ARG A 19 64.69 -41.12 62.91
CA ARG A 19 64.27 -39.81 63.42
C ARG A 19 64.89 -38.62 62.68
N TYR A 20 66.16 -38.70 62.27
CA TYR A 20 66.93 -37.57 61.73
C TYR A 20 67.22 -37.64 60.21
N ARG A 21 66.74 -38.65 59.47
CA ARG A 21 66.87 -38.76 58.00
C ARG A 21 66.47 -37.50 57.21
N VAL A 22 65.57 -36.67 57.75
CA VAL A 22 65.14 -35.38 57.15
C VAL A 22 66.28 -34.33 57.08
N LEU A 23 67.37 -34.54 57.83
CA LEU A 23 68.58 -33.70 57.77
C LEU A 23 69.58 -34.12 56.68
N MET A 24 69.39 -35.28 56.02
CA MET A 24 70.31 -35.85 55.04
C MET A 24 70.11 -35.30 53.62
N LYS A 25 71.16 -35.35 52.78
CA LYS A 25 71.02 -35.23 51.32
C LYS A 25 70.70 -36.60 50.72
N LYS A 26 70.14 -36.65 49.51
CA LYS A 26 69.76 -37.93 48.85
C LYS A 26 70.97 -38.86 48.60
N THR A 27 72.15 -38.29 48.38
CA THR A 27 73.41 -39.00 48.13
C THR A 27 73.83 -39.91 49.29
N ASP A 28 73.58 -39.46 50.52
CA ASP A 28 74.22 -40.03 51.71
C ASP A 28 73.45 -41.28 52.22
N LEU A 29 72.27 -41.52 51.65
CA LEU A 29 71.37 -42.64 51.91
C LEU A 29 71.68 -43.90 51.07
N ALA A 30 72.63 -43.84 50.14
CA ALA A 30 72.96 -44.95 49.23
C ALA A 30 73.99 -45.96 49.81
N LYS A 31 74.54 -45.71 51.00
CA LYS A 31 75.53 -46.57 51.66
C LYS A 31 74.82 -47.58 52.57
N ASN A 32 75.10 -48.88 52.45
CA ASN A 32 74.39 -49.91 53.22
C ASN A 32 74.77 -49.97 54.72
N ASP A 33 75.93 -49.45 55.14
CA ASP A 33 76.30 -49.42 56.56
C ASP A 33 75.64 -48.26 57.32
N LYS A 34 74.63 -48.61 58.13
CA LYS A 34 73.92 -47.72 59.05
C LYS A 34 74.86 -47.00 60.03
N LYS A 35 75.99 -47.61 60.45
CA LYS A 35 76.95 -46.97 61.35
C LYS A 35 77.72 -45.86 60.63
N GLN A 36 78.27 -46.13 59.45
CA GLN A 36 78.96 -45.13 58.65
C GLN A 36 78.04 -43.98 58.20
N ILE A 37 76.76 -44.24 57.87
CA ILE A 37 75.78 -43.18 57.57
C ILE A 37 75.62 -42.23 58.78
N CYS A 38 75.40 -42.77 59.98
CA CYS A 38 75.28 -41.96 61.20
C CYS A 38 76.56 -41.18 61.49
N LYS A 39 77.73 -41.77 61.20
CA LYS A 39 79.03 -41.13 61.39
C LYS A 39 79.16 -39.89 60.50
N THR A 40 79.01 -40.04 59.19
CA THR A 40 79.09 -38.91 58.25
C THR A 40 78.06 -37.81 58.57
N LEU A 41 76.80 -38.15 58.90
CA LEU A 41 75.81 -37.13 59.27
C LEU A 41 76.16 -36.39 60.57
N LEU A 42 76.75 -37.05 61.56
CA LEU A 42 77.13 -36.37 62.80
C LEU A 42 78.40 -35.52 62.65
N GLU A 43 79.34 -35.94 61.81
CA GLU A 43 80.52 -35.16 61.46
C GLU A 43 80.15 -33.89 60.64
N ASP A 44 79.17 -33.99 59.73
CA ASP A 44 78.60 -32.84 59.01
C ASP A 44 77.84 -31.84 59.93
N LEU A 45 77.14 -32.35 60.96
CA LEU A 45 76.23 -31.55 61.81
C LEU A 45 76.84 -31.08 63.14
N ILE A 46 77.84 -31.77 63.68
CA ILE A 46 78.47 -31.47 64.98
C ILE A 46 79.99 -31.51 64.80
N LYS A 47 80.60 -30.34 64.64
CA LYS A 47 82.04 -30.23 64.31
C LYS A 47 83.00 -30.62 65.45
N ASP A 48 82.55 -30.62 66.70
CA ASP A 48 83.40 -30.98 67.85
C ASP A 48 83.26 -32.48 68.19
N PRO A 49 84.31 -33.31 67.99
CA PRO A 49 84.23 -34.76 68.17
C PRO A 49 84.04 -35.18 69.63
N ASP A 50 84.33 -34.34 70.62
CA ASP A 50 84.09 -34.66 72.04
C ASP A 50 82.59 -34.58 72.43
N LYS A 51 81.74 -34.02 71.58
CA LYS A 51 80.30 -33.86 71.88
C LYS A 51 79.48 -35.14 71.64
N PHE A 52 80.02 -36.14 70.94
CA PHE A 52 79.38 -37.41 70.62
C PHE A 52 80.37 -38.58 70.53
N GLN A 53 79.95 -39.81 70.82
CA GLN A 53 80.79 -41.01 70.72
C GLN A 53 80.04 -42.20 70.13
N PHE A 54 80.78 -43.09 69.44
CA PHE A 54 80.23 -44.26 68.74
C PHE A 54 80.60 -45.57 69.43
N GLY A 55 79.61 -46.25 70.03
CA GLY A 55 79.77 -47.63 70.50
C GLY A 55 79.57 -48.66 69.37
N HIS A 56 79.56 -49.94 69.74
CA HIS A 56 79.28 -51.03 68.80
C HIS A 56 77.83 -50.96 68.26
N THR A 57 76.84 -50.72 69.12
CA THR A 57 75.41 -50.76 68.77
C THR A 57 74.65 -49.43 68.96
N LYS A 58 75.26 -48.45 69.64
CA LYS A 58 74.61 -47.18 70.02
C LYS A 58 75.54 -45.96 69.84
N ILE A 59 74.92 -44.81 69.62
CA ILE A 59 75.53 -43.47 69.60
C ILE A 59 75.27 -42.82 70.97
N PHE A 60 76.27 -42.13 71.50
CA PHE A 60 76.26 -41.48 72.81
C PHE A 60 76.43 -39.96 72.61
N PHE A 61 75.65 -39.15 73.32
CA PHE A 61 75.70 -37.68 73.22
C PHE A 61 75.91 -37.02 74.57
N ARG A 62 76.73 -35.95 74.60
CA ARG A 62 76.78 -35.01 75.72
C ARG A 62 75.43 -34.27 75.84
N ALA A 63 75.21 -33.61 76.98
CA ALA A 63 74.00 -32.81 77.19
C ALA A 63 73.79 -31.74 76.09
N GLY A 64 72.54 -31.38 75.83
CA GLY A 64 72.15 -30.38 74.82
C GLY A 64 72.21 -30.83 73.35
N GLN A 65 73.06 -31.79 72.97
CA GLN A 65 73.27 -32.11 71.54
C GLN A 65 72.03 -32.68 70.85
N VAL A 66 71.24 -33.50 71.55
CA VAL A 66 69.97 -34.02 71.02
C VAL A 66 68.95 -32.90 70.79
N ALA A 67 68.93 -31.88 71.65
CA ALA A 67 68.07 -30.71 71.50
C ALA A 67 68.51 -29.81 70.32
N TYR A 68 69.82 -29.71 70.07
CA TYR A 68 70.35 -29.02 68.88
C TYR A 68 69.93 -29.73 67.58
N LEU A 69 70.06 -31.06 67.51
CA LEU A 69 69.61 -31.84 66.35
C LEU A 69 68.08 -31.77 66.16
N GLU A 70 67.30 -31.72 67.24
CA GLU A 70 65.85 -31.48 67.16
C GLU A 70 65.50 -30.08 66.67
N LYS A 71 66.25 -29.04 67.08
CA LYS A 71 66.07 -27.68 66.55
C LYS A 71 66.28 -27.66 65.03
N LEU A 72 67.39 -28.21 64.54
CA LEU A 72 67.68 -28.31 63.11
C LEU A 72 66.58 -29.07 62.34
N ARG A 73 66.06 -30.16 62.94
CA ARG A 73 64.98 -30.96 62.35
C ARG A 73 63.67 -30.17 62.26
N ALA A 74 63.33 -29.44 63.32
CA ALA A 74 62.17 -28.55 63.35
C ALA A 74 62.31 -27.39 62.35
N ASP A 75 63.51 -26.82 62.18
CA ASP A 75 63.77 -25.76 61.19
C ASP A 75 63.64 -26.26 59.74
N LYS A 76 64.08 -27.49 59.44
CA LYS A 76 63.83 -28.12 58.13
C LYS A 76 62.34 -28.36 57.87
N PHE A 77 61.59 -28.82 58.86
CA PHE A 77 60.13 -28.97 58.72
C PHE A 77 59.42 -27.61 58.58
N ARG A 78 59.79 -26.58 59.35
CA ARG A 78 59.28 -25.21 59.19
C ARG A 78 59.48 -24.68 57.77
N ALA A 79 60.70 -24.81 57.23
CA ALA A 79 61.01 -24.37 55.87
C ALA A 79 60.18 -25.11 54.80
N ALA A 80 59.96 -26.42 54.96
CA ALA A 80 59.12 -27.21 54.06
C ALA A 80 57.64 -26.78 54.13
N ILE A 81 57.10 -26.58 55.33
CA ILE A 81 55.72 -26.10 55.55
C ILE A 81 55.53 -24.72 54.90
N ILE A 82 56.44 -23.77 55.15
CA ILE A 82 56.38 -22.42 54.57
C ILE A 82 56.39 -22.46 53.03
N MET A 83 57.19 -23.36 52.42
CA MET A 83 57.20 -23.53 50.96
C MET A 83 55.88 -24.11 50.42
N ILE A 84 55.27 -25.07 51.13
CA ILE A 84 53.97 -25.63 50.77
C ILE A 84 52.88 -24.55 50.90
N GLU A 85 52.81 -23.85 52.05
CA GLU A 85 51.85 -22.76 52.27
C GLU A 85 51.98 -21.64 51.23
N LYS A 86 53.20 -21.19 50.94
CA LYS A 86 53.48 -20.17 49.90
C LYS A 86 52.95 -20.61 48.54
N THR A 87 53.14 -21.89 48.19
CA THR A 87 52.71 -22.45 46.91
C THR A 87 51.19 -22.56 46.83
N VAL A 88 50.54 -23.08 47.88
CA VAL A 88 49.08 -23.23 47.95
C VAL A 88 48.38 -21.86 47.97
N ARG A 89 48.83 -20.91 48.80
CA ARG A 89 48.28 -19.54 48.83
C ARG A 89 48.45 -18.83 47.47
N GLY A 90 49.61 -18.99 46.84
CA GLY A 90 49.89 -18.45 45.51
C GLY A 90 49.01 -19.07 44.41
N TRP A 91 48.77 -20.38 44.45
CA TRP A 91 47.88 -21.08 43.52
C TRP A 91 46.42 -20.66 43.70
N LEU A 92 45.89 -20.65 44.93
CA LEU A 92 44.53 -20.22 45.24
C LEU A 92 44.25 -18.80 44.73
N GLN A 93 45.18 -17.86 44.96
CA GLN A 93 45.00 -16.48 44.53
C GLN A 93 45.10 -16.33 42.99
N ARG A 94 45.94 -17.13 42.31
CA ARG A 94 45.96 -17.19 40.84
C ARG A 94 44.64 -17.71 40.27
N VAL A 95 44.07 -18.77 40.84
CA VAL A 95 42.76 -19.31 40.44
C VAL A 95 41.64 -18.28 40.66
N LYS A 96 41.63 -17.59 41.82
CA LYS A 96 40.65 -16.53 42.10
C LYS A 96 40.76 -15.37 41.11
N TYR A 97 41.99 -14.92 40.80
CA TYR A 97 42.23 -13.87 39.81
C TYR A 97 41.83 -14.29 38.39
N GLN A 98 42.11 -15.52 37.97
CA GLN A 98 41.72 -16.04 36.64
C GLN A 98 40.19 -16.07 36.48
N ARG A 99 39.45 -16.56 37.48
CA ARG A 99 37.98 -16.54 37.49
C ARG A 99 37.43 -15.12 37.39
N LEU A 100 37.97 -14.19 38.18
CA LEU A 100 37.56 -12.78 38.14
C LEU A 100 37.83 -12.17 36.75
N ARG A 101 39.03 -12.37 36.18
CA ARG A 101 39.39 -11.86 34.84
C ARG A 101 38.48 -12.44 33.76
N GLN A 102 38.12 -13.72 33.82
CA GLN A 102 37.17 -14.35 32.89
C GLN A 102 35.79 -13.68 33.00
N ALA A 103 35.24 -13.53 34.20
CA ALA A 103 33.97 -12.85 34.42
C ALA A 103 33.99 -11.39 33.93
N THR A 104 35.05 -10.63 34.22
CA THR A 104 35.21 -9.24 33.74
C THR A 104 35.27 -9.16 32.21
N VAL A 105 35.98 -10.06 31.53
CA VAL A 105 36.05 -10.08 30.06
C VAL A 105 34.69 -10.45 29.44
N VAL A 106 33.94 -11.37 30.04
CA VAL A 106 32.58 -11.70 29.61
C VAL A 106 31.64 -10.50 29.79
N LEU A 107 31.67 -9.83 30.95
CA LEU A 107 30.89 -8.62 31.21
C LEU A 107 31.22 -7.51 30.20
N GLN A 108 32.52 -7.24 29.96
CA GLN A 108 32.99 -6.25 29.00
C GLN A 108 32.59 -6.58 27.55
N ARG A 109 32.55 -7.87 27.17
CA ARG A 109 32.02 -8.31 25.87
C ARG A 109 30.53 -7.99 25.75
N TYR A 110 29.73 -8.30 26.77
CA TYR A 110 28.29 -8.05 26.75
C TYR A 110 27.94 -6.55 26.78
N THR A 111 28.61 -5.73 27.59
CA THR A 111 28.34 -4.28 27.64
C THR A 111 28.74 -3.58 26.34
N ARG A 112 29.91 -3.90 25.76
CA ARG A 112 30.29 -3.42 24.42
C ARG A 112 29.28 -3.85 23.35
N GLY A 113 28.83 -5.11 23.39
CA GLY A 113 27.81 -5.64 22.48
C GLY A 113 26.40 -5.06 22.69
N HIS A 114 26.06 -4.58 23.89
CA HIS A 114 24.82 -3.83 24.14
C HIS A 114 24.93 -2.41 23.57
N LEU A 115 26.02 -1.68 23.87
CA LEU A 115 26.24 -0.32 23.36
C LEU A 115 26.27 -0.27 21.83
N ALA A 116 26.95 -1.22 21.18
CA ALA A 116 26.99 -1.32 19.73
C ALA A 116 25.60 -1.59 19.12
N ARG A 117 24.78 -2.46 19.74
CA ARG A 117 23.39 -2.69 19.32
C ARG A 117 22.51 -1.45 19.49
N ARG A 118 22.61 -0.75 20.63
CA ARG A 118 21.84 0.48 20.89
C ARG A 118 22.18 1.60 19.90
N LEU A 119 23.46 1.73 19.52
CA LEU A 119 23.91 2.65 18.47
C LEU A 119 23.37 2.24 17.09
N ALA A 120 23.49 0.97 16.71
CA ALA A 120 22.98 0.47 15.43
C ALA A 120 21.46 0.62 15.32
N GLU A 121 20.73 0.42 16.41
CA GLU A 121 19.29 0.65 16.47
C GLU A 121 18.93 2.13 16.35
N HIS A 122 19.62 3.03 17.07
CA HIS A 122 19.43 4.46 16.91
C HIS A 122 19.68 4.92 15.46
N LEU A 123 20.75 4.45 14.82
CA LEU A 123 21.04 4.73 13.41
C LEU A 123 19.96 4.18 12.46
N ARG A 124 19.38 3.00 12.74
CA ARG A 124 18.23 2.45 11.99
C ARG A 124 16.97 3.31 12.16
N ARG A 125 16.62 3.70 13.39
CA ARG A 125 15.47 4.57 13.71
C ARG A 125 15.63 5.94 13.02
N THR A 126 16.81 6.55 13.11
CA THR A 126 17.11 7.84 12.45
C THR A 126 17.07 7.72 10.92
N ARG A 127 17.60 6.64 10.32
CA ARG A 127 17.48 6.40 8.87
C ARG A 127 16.02 6.22 8.43
N ALA A 128 15.20 5.50 9.21
CA ALA A 128 13.78 5.35 8.94
C ALA A 128 13.03 6.68 9.03
N ALA A 129 13.31 7.49 10.06
CA ALA A 129 12.75 8.83 10.21
C ALA A 129 13.11 9.75 9.04
N ILE A 130 14.37 9.76 8.59
CA ILE A 130 14.81 10.53 7.41
C ILE A 130 14.09 10.06 6.13
N ILE A 131 13.89 8.75 5.94
CA ILE A 131 13.14 8.22 4.79
C ILE A 131 11.67 8.66 4.85
N LEU A 132 11.01 8.55 6.00
CA LEU A 132 9.62 9.00 6.19
C LEU A 132 9.48 10.51 5.97
N GLN A 133 10.38 11.31 6.52
CA GLN A 133 10.41 12.77 6.32
C GLN A 133 10.65 13.14 4.85
N LYS A 134 11.58 12.46 4.15
CA LYS A 134 11.82 12.64 2.70
C LYS A 134 10.55 12.34 1.90
N GLN A 135 9.92 11.19 2.15
CA GLN A 135 8.72 10.76 1.40
C GLN A 135 7.52 11.68 1.72
N PHE A 136 7.32 12.08 2.97
CA PHE A 136 6.26 13.02 3.34
C PHE A 136 6.45 14.39 2.68
N ARG A 137 7.68 14.95 2.69
CA ARG A 137 8.01 16.20 1.99
C ARG A 137 7.74 16.09 0.49
N MET A 138 8.16 15.00 -0.15
CA MET A 138 7.89 14.72 -1.57
C MET A 138 6.38 14.62 -1.84
N LEU A 139 5.64 13.84 -1.07
CA LEU A 139 4.20 13.65 -1.23
C LEU A 139 3.41 14.95 -1.01
N ARG A 140 3.82 15.80 -0.06
CA ARG A 140 3.20 17.13 0.16
C ARG A 140 3.33 18.01 -1.08
N ILE A 141 4.53 18.10 -1.66
CA ILE A 141 4.78 18.87 -2.88
C ILE A 141 4.08 18.24 -4.09
N ARG A 142 4.14 16.91 -4.26
CA ARG A 142 3.47 16.19 -5.35
C ARG A 142 1.95 16.40 -5.32
N ARG A 143 1.31 16.32 -4.15
CA ARG A 143 -0.12 16.62 -3.97
C ARG A 143 -0.46 18.09 -4.24
N ALA A 144 0.40 19.03 -3.83
CA ALA A 144 0.20 20.45 -4.15
C ALA A 144 0.27 20.71 -5.66
N PHE A 145 1.31 20.21 -6.34
CA PHE A 145 1.46 20.29 -7.79
C PHE A 145 0.31 19.60 -8.55
N GLN A 146 -0.12 18.42 -8.12
CA GLN A 146 -1.26 17.71 -8.72
C GLN A 146 -2.57 18.48 -8.58
N ARG A 147 -2.84 19.14 -7.44
CA ARG A 147 -4.01 20.03 -7.30
C ARG A 147 -3.96 21.18 -8.29
N VAL A 148 -2.85 21.91 -8.35
CA VAL A 148 -2.67 23.02 -9.30
C VAL A 148 -2.84 22.54 -10.75
N ARG A 149 -2.11 21.49 -11.15
CA ARG A 149 -2.19 20.90 -12.50
C ARG A 149 -3.61 20.48 -12.86
N ASN A 150 -4.35 19.85 -11.96
CA ASN A 150 -5.72 19.41 -12.22
C ASN A 150 -6.65 20.63 -12.39
N SER A 151 -6.56 21.64 -11.52
CA SER A 151 -7.32 22.89 -11.69
C SER A 151 -6.99 23.60 -13.01
N THR A 152 -5.70 23.70 -13.38
CA THR A 152 -5.27 24.26 -14.66
C THR A 152 -5.83 23.47 -15.86
N ILE A 153 -5.81 22.14 -15.82
CA ILE A 153 -6.37 21.30 -16.89
C ILE A 153 -7.89 21.48 -16.98
N THR A 154 -8.62 21.52 -15.85
CA THR A 154 -10.07 21.76 -15.83
C THR A 154 -10.42 23.13 -16.42
N ILE A 155 -9.69 24.19 -16.02
CA ILE A 155 -9.87 25.55 -16.56
C ILE A 155 -9.56 25.58 -18.07
N GLN A 156 -8.46 24.96 -18.52
CA GLN A 156 -8.10 24.88 -19.94
C GLN A 156 -9.13 24.07 -20.76
N ALA A 157 -9.64 22.97 -20.21
CA ALA A 157 -10.68 22.16 -20.86
C ALA A 157 -12.00 22.93 -20.97
N PHE A 158 -12.43 23.61 -19.90
CA PHE A 158 -13.62 24.45 -19.91
C PHE A 158 -13.47 25.63 -20.90
N ALA A 159 -12.33 26.32 -20.90
CA ALA A 159 -12.04 27.40 -21.84
C ALA A 159 -12.06 26.92 -23.31
N ARG A 160 -11.35 25.82 -23.63
CA ARG A 160 -11.37 25.20 -24.97
C ARG A 160 -12.79 24.79 -25.39
N GLY A 161 -13.55 24.19 -24.48
CA GLY A 161 -14.95 23.82 -24.71
C GLY A 161 -15.87 25.04 -24.91
N MET A 162 -15.65 26.13 -24.18
CA MET A 162 -16.38 27.39 -24.31
C MET A 162 -16.08 28.07 -25.66
N PHE A 163 -14.82 28.13 -26.08
CA PHE A 163 -14.46 28.62 -27.43
C PHE A 163 -15.09 27.75 -28.53
N ALA A 164 -14.98 26.41 -28.44
CA ALA A 164 -15.57 25.51 -29.42
C ALA A 164 -17.10 25.66 -29.51
N ARG A 165 -17.80 25.77 -28.38
CA ARG A 165 -19.24 26.05 -28.33
C ARG A 165 -19.57 27.41 -28.95
N ARG A 166 -18.79 28.46 -28.65
CA ARG A 166 -18.99 29.81 -29.22
C ARG A 166 -18.87 29.79 -30.75
N THR A 167 -17.85 29.15 -31.29
CA THR A 167 -17.68 28.96 -32.75
C THR A 167 -18.83 28.13 -33.35
N TYR A 168 -19.24 27.05 -32.68
CA TYR A 168 -20.40 26.25 -33.13
C TYR A 168 -21.71 27.06 -33.14
N HIS A 169 -22.00 27.84 -32.09
CA HIS A 169 -23.18 28.70 -32.04
C HIS A 169 -23.16 29.79 -33.11
N GLN A 170 -22.00 30.34 -33.45
CA GLN A 170 -21.85 31.28 -34.57
C GLN A 170 -22.18 30.59 -35.91
N ILE A 171 -21.56 29.45 -36.22
CA ILE A 171 -21.82 28.68 -37.45
C ILE A 171 -23.30 28.27 -37.54
N LEU A 172 -23.90 27.87 -36.41
CA LEU A 172 -25.32 27.52 -36.33
C LEU A 172 -26.21 28.74 -36.61
N ALA A 173 -25.90 29.91 -36.05
CA ALA A 173 -26.64 31.15 -36.32
C ALA A 173 -26.54 31.57 -37.79
N GLU A 174 -25.34 31.53 -38.38
CA GLU A 174 -25.10 31.79 -39.81
C GLU A 174 -25.87 30.81 -40.71
N HIS A 175 -25.91 29.52 -40.35
CA HIS A 175 -26.67 28.50 -41.06
C HIS A 175 -28.19 28.70 -40.94
N LYS A 176 -28.71 29.01 -39.74
CA LYS A 176 -30.15 29.31 -39.54
C LYS A 176 -30.56 30.59 -40.27
N ALA A 177 -29.71 31.63 -40.26
CA ALA A 177 -29.90 32.85 -41.04
C ALA A 177 -29.93 32.54 -42.55
N THR A 178 -29.04 31.66 -43.04
CA THR A 178 -29.04 31.21 -44.44
C THR A 178 -30.33 30.47 -44.82
N ILE A 179 -30.87 29.63 -43.93
CA ILE A 179 -32.18 28.98 -44.13
C ILE A 179 -33.31 30.01 -44.20
N LEU A 180 -33.35 30.98 -43.28
CA LEU A 180 -34.36 32.05 -43.29
C LEU A 180 -34.26 32.91 -44.56
N GLN A 181 -33.05 33.29 -44.98
CA GLN A 181 -32.82 34.00 -46.24
C GLN A 181 -33.26 33.19 -47.46
N LYS A 182 -33.03 31.87 -47.49
CA LYS A 182 -33.52 30.96 -48.55
C LYS A 182 -35.04 30.99 -48.63
N TYR A 183 -35.75 30.87 -47.50
CA TYR A 183 -37.21 30.93 -47.48
C TYR A 183 -37.76 32.31 -47.86
N ALA A 184 -37.16 33.40 -47.37
CA ALA A 184 -37.55 34.77 -47.71
C ALA A 184 -37.35 35.07 -49.21
N ARG A 185 -36.19 34.70 -49.79
CA ARG A 185 -35.93 34.83 -51.24
C ARG A 185 -36.94 34.00 -52.06
N GLY A 186 -37.23 32.77 -51.63
CA GLY A 186 -38.23 31.90 -52.28
C GLY A 186 -39.66 32.43 -52.18
N TRP A 187 -40.04 33.06 -51.06
CA TRP A 187 -41.32 33.74 -50.89
C TRP A 187 -41.43 34.97 -51.80
N LEU A 188 -40.41 35.85 -51.82
CA LEU A 188 -40.36 37.01 -52.72
C LEU A 188 -40.48 36.60 -54.20
N ALA A 189 -39.80 35.53 -54.60
CA ALA A 189 -39.88 34.99 -55.97
C ALA A 189 -41.30 34.50 -56.31
N ARG A 190 -41.93 33.70 -55.44
CA ARG A 190 -43.32 33.24 -55.63
C ARG A 190 -44.33 34.39 -55.64
N THR A 191 -44.19 35.35 -54.73
CA THR A 191 -45.04 36.56 -54.69
C THR A 191 -44.89 37.40 -55.97
N ARG A 192 -43.67 37.54 -56.51
CA ARG A 192 -43.46 38.18 -57.82
C ARG A 192 -44.11 37.38 -58.96
N PHE A 193 -43.96 36.06 -58.97
CA PHE A 193 -44.59 35.18 -59.96
C PHE A 193 -46.12 35.29 -59.95
N HIS A 194 -46.76 35.17 -58.78
CA HIS A 194 -48.22 35.28 -58.68
C HIS A 194 -48.76 36.66 -59.07
N ARG A 195 -48.02 37.76 -58.80
CA ARG A 195 -48.37 39.10 -59.30
C ARG A 195 -48.35 39.16 -60.84
N VAL A 196 -47.31 38.59 -61.47
CA VAL A 196 -47.20 38.51 -62.95
C VAL A 196 -48.29 37.58 -63.54
N GLN A 197 -48.56 36.46 -62.90
CA GLN A 197 -49.61 35.50 -63.28
C GLN A 197 -51.00 36.16 -63.22
N ALA A 198 -51.33 36.86 -62.13
CA ALA A 198 -52.59 37.59 -61.99
C ALA A 198 -52.75 38.69 -63.05
N ALA A 199 -51.70 39.51 -63.27
CA ALA A 199 -51.72 40.53 -64.33
C ALA A 199 -51.90 39.91 -65.73
N THR A 200 -51.28 38.76 -65.99
CA THR A 200 -51.41 38.02 -67.25
C THR A 200 -52.81 37.44 -67.41
N ILE A 201 -53.43 36.90 -66.36
CA ILE A 201 -54.82 36.44 -66.37
C ILE A 201 -55.77 37.61 -66.65
N VAL A 202 -55.57 38.78 -66.03
CA VAL A 202 -56.36 39.98 -66.29
C VAL A 202 -56.23 40.42 -67.75
N LEU A 203 -55.01 40.48 -68.30
CA LEU A 203 -54.76 40.78 -69.73
C LEU A 203 -55.43 39.75 -70.67
N GLN A 204 -55.32 38.46 -70.37
CA GLN A 204 -56.00 37.40 -71.12
C GLN A 204 -57.52 37.53 -71.07
N CYS A 205 -58.09 37.90 -69.91
CA CYS A 205 -59.53 38.16 -69.77
C CYS A 205 -59.98 39.40 -70.56
N TYR A 206 -59.19 40.49 -70.57
CA TYR A 206 -59.46 41.65 -71.43
C TYR A 206 -59.40 41.28 -72.93
N TYR A 207 -58.40 40.51 -73.36
CA TYR A 207 -58.29 40.04 -74.74
C TYR A 207 -59.46 39.11 -75.14
N ARG A 208 -59.81 38.13 -74.29
CA ARG A 208 -60.98 37.25 -74.48
C ARG A 208 -62.28 38.07 -74.59
N ARG A 209 -62.47 39.06 -73.71
CA ARG A 209 -63.62 39.99 -73.73
C ARG A 209 -63.65 40.86 -74.99
N MET A 210 -62.50 41.31 -75.49
CA MET A 210 -62.37 42.02 -76.77
C MET A 210 -62.78 41.12 -77.93
N LYS A 211 -62.22 39.90 -78.03
CA LYS A 211 -62.52 38.94 -79.09
C LYS A 211 -64.02 38.57 -79.12
N ALA A 212 -64.62 38.29 -77.96
CA ALA A 212 -66.06 38.05 -77.83
C ALA A 212 -66.90 39.27 -78.25
N ARG A 213 -66.50 40.49 -77.89
CA ARG A 213 -67.16 41.73 -78.36
C ARG A 213 -67.03 41.93 -79.87
N GLN A 214 -65.91 41.52 -80.48
CA GLN A 214 -65.71 41.59 -81.93
C GLN A 214 -66.60 40.56 -82.66
N GLN A 215 -66.69 39.33 -82.15
CA GLN A 215 -67.63 38.32 -82.66
C GLN A 215 -69.10 38.76 -82.51
N LEU A 216 -69.49 39.34 -81.36
CA LEU A 216 -70.84 39.89 -81.17
C LEU A 216 -71.14 41.06 -82.11
N LYS A 217 -70.15 41.89 -82.46
CA LYS A 217 -70.31 42.93 -83.49
C LYS A 217 -70.52 42.32 -84.87
N ALA A 218 -69.76 41.30 -85.27
CA ALA A 218 -69.94 40.60 -86.54
C ALA A 218 -71.34 39.98 -86.65
N LEU A 219 -71.76 39.20 -85.64
CA LEU A 219 -73.11 38.60 -85.59
C LEU A 219 -74.23 39.65 -85.60
N ARG A 220 -74.03 40.83 -84.99
CA ARG A 220 -75.00 41.95 -85.05
C ARG A 220 -75.04 42.67 -86.40
N ILE A 221 -73.97 42.60 -87.21
CA ILE A 221 -73.98 43.10 -88.59
C ILE A 221 -74.68 42.08 -89.50
N GLU A 222 -74.37 40.79 -89.33
CA GLU A 222 -75.00 39.68 -90.04
C GLU A 222 -76.52 39.62 -89.79
N ALA A 223 -76.96 39.70 -88.53
CA ALA A 223 -78.37 39.74 -88.15
C ALA A 223 -79.11 41.04 -88.57
N ARG A 224 -78.37 42.08 -88.96
CA ARG A 224 -78.93 43.31 -89.58
C ARG A 224 -78.89 43.29 -91.11
N SER A 225 -78.34 42.24 -91.73
CA SER A 225 -78.32 42.11 -93.18
C SER A 225 -79.72 41.72 -93.71
N ALA A 226 -80.16 42.37 -94.79
CA ALA A 226 -81.45 42.07 -95.42
C ALA A 226 -81.56 40.62 -95.96
N GLN A 227 -80.41 39.93 -96.12
CA GLN A 227 -80.37 38.52 -96.52
C GLN A 227 -80.81 37.58 -95.38
N HIS A 228 -80.57 37.90 -94.11
CA HIS A 228 -81.03 37.07 -92.99
C HIS A 228 -82.56 37.10 -92.87
N LEU A 229 -83.20 38.27 -93.03
CA LEU A 229 -84.67 38.39 -93.02
C LEU A 229 -85.32 37.59 -94.15
N LYS A 230 -84.77 37.65 -95.38
CA LYS A 230 -85.27 36.81 -96.48
C LYS A 230 -85.12 35.31 -96.22
N LYS A 231 -83.99 34.87 -95.64
CA LYS A 231 -83.81 33.45 -95.25
C LYS A 231 -84.76 33.03 -94.11
N LEU A 232 -85.09 33.94 -93.19
CA LEU A 232 -85.98 33.65 -92.06
C LEU A 232 -87.42 33.40 -92.53
N ASN A 233 -87.97 34.26 -93.41
CA ASN A 233 -89.33 34.05 -93.95
C ASN A 233 -89.45 32.71 -94.69
N VAL A 234 -88.52 32.41 -95.60
CA VAL A 234 -88.51 31.12 -96.33
C VAL A 234 -88.34 29.94 -95.36
N GLY A 235 -87.59 30.09 -94.27
CA GLY A 235 -87.49 29.09 -93.21
C GLY A 235 -88.81 28.89 -92.45
N MET A 236 -89.54 29.97 -92.17
CA MET A 236 -90.83 29.93 -91.46
C MET A 236 -91.95 29.34 -92.32
N GLU A 237 -92.05 29.71 -93.59
CA GLU A 237 -93.03 29.13 -94.54
C GLU A 237 -92.89 27.60 -94.64
N ASN A 238 -91.66 27.12 -94.84
CA ASN A 238 -91.36 25.69 -94.84
C ASN A 238 -91.70 25.02 -93.49
N LYS A 239 -91.52 25.72 -92.36
CA LYS A 239 -91.84 25.17 -91.04
C LYS A 239 -93.35 25.10 -90.77
N VAL A 240 -94.13 26.07 -91.24
CA VAL A 240 -95.60 26.04 -91.15
C VAL A 240 -96.16 24.87 -91.97
N VAL A 241 -95.71 24.68 -93.21
CA VAL A 241 -96.14 23.53 -94.05
C VAL A 241 -95.73 22.19 -93.41
N GLN A 242 -94.55 22.11 -92.80
CA GLN A 242 -94.09 20.89 -92.10
C GLN A 242 -94.89 20.60 -90.82
N LEU A 243 -95.34 21.62 -90.09
CA LEU A 243 -96.18 21.45 -88.90
C LEU A 243 -97.62 21.08 -89.28
N GLN A 244 -98.18 21.66 -90.33
CA GLN A 244 -99.54 21.35 -90.79
C GLN A 244 -99.68 19.87 -91.16
N ARG A 245 -98.76 19.34 -91.98
CA ARG A 245 -98.74 17.91 -92.35
C ARG A 245 -98.63 17.00 -91.13
N LYS A 246 -97.82 17.37 -90.14
CA LYS A 246 -97.62 16.57 -88.94
C LYS A 246 -98.87 16.51 -88.05
N ILE A 247 -99.67 17.58 -88.01
CA ILE A 247 -100.98 17.59 -87.34
C ILE A 247 -101.97 16.66 -88.08
N ASP A 248 -101.98 16.70 -89.42
CA ASP A 248 -102.86 15.84 -90.23
C ASP A 248 -102.48 14.34 -90.15
N GLU A 249 -101.19 14.04 -89.95
CA GLU A 249 -100.70 12.67 -89.67
C GLU A 249 -101.11 12.21 -88.26
N GLN A 250 -100.83 13.01 -87.21
CA GLN A 250 -101.20 12.66 -85.84
C GLN A 250 -102.71 12.51 -85.64
N ASN A 251 -103.54 13.28 -86.36
CA ASN A 251 -105.00 13.13 -86.35
C ASN A 251 -105.50 11.85 -87.04
N LYS A 252 -104.73 11.25 -87.95
CA LYS A 252 -105.02 9.93 -88.53
C LYS A 252 -104.61 8.81 -87.59
N GLU A 253 -103.42 8.92 -86.99
CA GLU A 253 -102.94 7.98 -85.98
C GLU A 253 -103.89 7.91 -84.78
N TYR A 254 -104.39 9.05 -84.27
CA TYR A 254 -105.36 9.08 -83.17
C TYR A 254 -106.68 8.38 -83.50
N LYS A 255 -107.17 8.45 -84.75
CA LYS A 255 -108.38 7.70 -85.16
C LYS A 255 -108.13 6.20 -85.20
N LEU A 256 -107.04 5.79 -85.85
CA LEU A 256 -106.68 4.37 -85.98
C LEU A 256 -106.46 3.72 -84.59
N LEU A 257 -105.78 4.43 -83.69
CA LEU A 257 -105.51 3.98 -82.32
C LEU A 257 -106.79 3.89 -81.48
N ASN A 258 -107.76 4.79 -81.68
CA ASN A 258 -109.04 4.76 -80.98
C ASN A 258 -109.96 3.62 -81.48
N GLU A 259 -109.94 3.31 -82.78
CA GLU A 259 -110.63 2.14 -83.35
C GLU A 259 -109.99 0.82 -82.85
N GLN A 260 -108.65 0.77 -82.79
CA GLN A 260 -107.94 -0.37 -82.19
C GLN A 260 -108.26 -0.53 -80.70
N LEU A 261 -108.25 0.53 -79.90
CA LEU A 261 -108.66 0.51 -78.48
C LEU A 261 -110.10 0.03 -78.29
N SER A 262 -111.02 0.44 -79.17
CA SER A 262 -112.42 -0.02 -79.15
C SER A 262 -112.52 -1.54 -79.35
N THR A 263 -111.85 -2.08 -80.37
CA THR A 263 -111.83 -3.53 -80.63
C THR A 263 -111.11 -4.33 -79.55
N LEU A 264 -110.03 -3.80 -78.97
CA LEU A 264 -109.29 -4.47 -77.90
C LEU A 264 -110.09 -4.48 -76.58
N THR A 265 -110.83 -3.40 -76.28
CA THR A 265 -111.67 -3.31 -75.08
C THR A 265 -112.87 -4.25 -75.13
N SER A 266 -113.47 -4.47 -76.30
CA SER A 266 -114.55 -5.47 -76.45
C SER A 266 -114.03 -6.91 -76.35
N ALA A 267 -112.87 -7.22 -76.95
CA ALA A 267 -112.21 -8.51 -76.77
C ALA A 267 -111.88 -8.76 -75.29
N HIS A 268 -111.18 -7.83 -74.64
CA HIS A 268 -110.69 -7.99 -73.27
C HIS A 268 -111.83 -8.02 -72.24
N SER A 269 -112.98 -7.36 -72.47
CA SER A 269 -114.14 -7.50 -71.57
C SER A 269 -114.76 -8.91 -71.61
N SER A 270 -114.79 -9.56 -72.79
CA SER A 270 -115.22 -10.97 -72.92
C SER A 270 -114.22 -11.96 -72.30
N GLU A 271 -112.94 -11.60 -72.31
CA GLU A 271 -111.84 -12.39 -71.75
C GLU A 271 -111.82 -12.28 -70.21
N VAL A 272 -112.05 -11.09 -69.65
CA VAL A 272 -112.21 -10.86 -68.20
C VAL A 272 -113.44 -11.58 -67.64
N GLU A 273 -114.52 -11.74 -68.40
CA GLU A 273 -115.68 -12.58 -68.03
C GLU A 273 -115.32 -14.07 -67.89
N LYS A 274 -114.47 -14.61 -68.78
CA LYS A 274 -113.96 -15.99 -68.69
C LYS A 274 -112.94 -16.15 -67.56
N LEU A 275 -111.94 -15.27 -67.50
CA LEU A 275 -110.90 -15.28 -66.47
C LEU A 275 -111.50 -15.13 -65.06
N LYS A 276 -112.59 -14.37 -64.86
CA LYS A 276 -113.31 -14.33 -63.58
C LYS A 276 -113.95 -15.66 -63.18
N LYS A 277 -114.31 -16.53 -64.13
CA LYS A 277 -114.88 -17.86 -63.88
C LYS A 277 -113.80 -18.92 -63.68
N GLU A 278 -112.64 -18.77 -64.34
CA GLU A 278 -111.48 -19.66 -64.19
C GLU A 278 -110.65 -19.35 -62.93
N LEU A 279 -110.49 -18.07 -62.55
CA LEU A 279 -109.84 -17.65 -61.31
C LEU A 279 -110.56 -18.19 -60.07
N LEU A 280 -111.90 -18.31 -60.14
CA LEU A 280 -112.74 -18.91 -59.09
C LEU A 280 -112.50 -20.41 -58.88
N GLN A 281 -111.86 -21.11 -59.83
CA GLN A 281 -111.44 -22.50 -59.67
C GLN A 281 -109.96 -22.62 -59.25
N TYR A 282 -109.08 -21.77 -59.81
CA TYR A 282 -107.65 -21.78 -59.43
C TYR A 282 -107.38 -21.31 -57.99
N GLN A 283 -108.32 -20.61 -57.35
CA GLN A 283 -108.22 -20.22 -55.94
C GLN A 283 -108.32 -21.41 -54.94
N GLN A 284 -108.55 -22.64 -55.40
CA GLN A 284 -108.69 -23.84 -54.54
C GLN A 284 -107.47 -24.79 -54.49
N SER A 285 -106.35 -24.51 -55.18
CA SER A 285 -105.09 -25.27 -55.01
C SER A 285 -103.90 -24.39 -55.41
N GLN A 286 -103.19 -23.71 -54.49
CA GLN A 286 -102.26 -24.28 -53.51
C GLN A 286 -101.36 -25.41 -54.05
N ARG A 287 -100.17 -25.05 -54.57
CA ARG A 287 -98.83 -25.43 -54.04
C ARG A 287 -97.73 -25.17 -55.08
N GLY A 288 -96.61 -24.59 -54.63
CA GLY A 288 -95.46 -24.26 -55.49
C GLY A 288 -95.65 -22.93 -56.25
N ASP A 289 -94.69 -22.01 -56.31
CA ASP A 289 -93.37 -22.00 -55.68
C ASP A 289 -93.06 -20.60 -55.13
N GLY A 290 -92.89 -20.48 -53.81
CA GLY A 290 -92.68 -19.19 -53.12
C GLY A 290 -91.24 -18.94 -52.68
N ASN A 291 -90.39 -19.97 -52.70
CA ASN A 291 -89.16 -19.98 -51.92
C ASN A 291 -88.00 -19.19 -52.55
N GLN A 292 -88.01 -18.97 -53.88
CA GLN A 292 -86.97 -18.19 -54.55
C GLN A 292 -87.18 -16.67 -54.48
N LEU A 293 -88.42 -16.19 -54.36
CA LEU A 293 -88.69 -14.74 -54.33
C LEU A 293 -88.42 -14.12 -52.96
N LEU A 294 -88.78 -14.84 -51.88
CA LEU A 294 -88.56 -14.37 -50.51
C LEU A 294 -87.07 -14.34 -50.14
N SER A 295 -86.32 -15.40 -50.41
CA SER A 295 -84.89 -15.50 -50.08
C SER A 295 -84.05 -14.35 -50.66
N LEU A 296 -84.24 -14.00 -51.94
CA LEU A 296 -83.52 -12.90 -52.58
C LEU A 296 -83.94 -11.52 -52.04
N GLN A 297 -85.15 -11.38 -51.52
CA GLN A 297 -85.64 -10.15 -50.93
C GLN A 297 -85.15 -9.98 -49.48
N GLU A 298 -85.02 -11.08 -48.73
CA GLU A 298 -84.44 -11.11 -47.38
C GLU A 298 -82.91 -10.83 -47.40
N GLU A 299 -82.16 -11.40 -48.36
CA GLU A 299 -80.72 -11.09 -48.54
C GLU A 299 -80.48 -9.61 -48.87
N MET A 300 -81.34 -9.00 -49.69
CA MET A 300 -81.25 -7.58 -50.05
C MET A 300 -81.51 -6.63 -48.87
N GLU A 301 -82.39 -7.01 -47.94
CA GLU A 301 -82.62 -6.27 -46.70
C GLU A 301 -81.47 -6.49 -45.70
N HIS A 302 -80.99 -7.73 -45.55
CA HIS A 302 -79.88 -8.08 -44.64
C HIS A 302 -78.60 -7.30 -44.95
N LEU A 303 -78.18 -7.29 -46.23
CA LEU A 303 -76.96 -6.60 -46.66
C LEU A 303 -77.04 -5.07 -46.50
N ARG A 304 -78.24 -4.49 -46.51
CA ARG A 304 -78.44 -3.06 -46.20
C ARG A 304 -78.31 -2.80 -44.70
N LEU A 305 -78.95 -3.63 -43.86
CA LEU A 305 -78.87 -3.55 -42.41
C LEU A 305 -77.45 -3.76 -41.88
N GLU A 306 -76.67 -4.66 -42.48
CA GLU A 306 -75.25 -4.83 -42.16
C GLU A 306 -74.41 -3.62 -42.59
N LEU A 307 -74.68 -3.03 -43.76
CA LEU A 307 -73.94 -1.88 -44.25
C LEU A 307 -74.21 -0.63 -43.39
N GLU A 308 -75.45 -0.40 -42.94
CA GLU A 308 -75.76 0.66 -41.98
C GLU A 308 -75.14 0.39 -40.60
N ARG A 309 -75.22 -0.86 -40.10
CA ARG A 309 -74.59 -1.25 -38.82
C ARG A 309 -73.08 -1.02 -38.84
N ALA A 310 -72.40 -1.42 -39.90
CA ALA A 310 -70.96 -1.22 -40.08
C ALA A 310 -70.57 0.28 -40.16
N HIS A 311 -71.43 1.15 -40.72
CA HIS A 311 -71.22 2.60 -40.67
C HIS A 311 -71.43 3.18 -39.27
N GLY A 312 -72.43 2.67 -38.52
CA GLY A 312 -72.65 3.02 -37.12
C GLY A 312 -71.46 2.62 -36.23
N GLU A 313 -71.03 1.36 -36.30
CA GLU A 313 -69.88 0.82 -35.57
C GLU A 313 -68.59 1.60 -35.91
N ARG A 314 -68.32 1.84 -37.20
CA ARG A 314 -67.16 2.63 -37.62
C ARG A 314 -67.18 4.04 -37.06
N LYS A 315 -68.34 4.69 -37.03
CA LYS A 315 -68.48 6.04 -36.46
C LYS A 315 -68.27 6.02 -34.94
N VAL A 316 -68.82 5.03 -34.22
CA VAL A 316 -68.59 4.88 -32.76
C VAL A 316 -67.10 4.68 -32.45
N VAL A 317 -66.38 3.91 -33.27
CA VAL A 317 -64.92 3.72 -33.14
C VAL A 317 -64.14 5.01 -33.46
N GLU A 318 -64.59 5.81 -34.44
CA GLU A 318 -63.96 7.08 -34.80
C GLU A 318 -64.20 8.16 -33.71
N ASP A 319 -65.41 8.21 -33.14
CA ASP A 319 -65.79 9.05 -32.01
C ASP A 319 -65.05 8.63 -30.72
N SER A 320 -64.90 7.32 -30.43
CA SER A 320 -64.16 6.84 -29.26
C SER A 320 -62.65 7.09 -29.38
N TYR A 321 -62.08 6.89 -30.57
CA TYR A 321 -60.67 7.21 -30.84
C TYR A 321 -60.39 8.72 -30.72
N MET A 322 -61.33 9.58 -31.12
CA MET A 322 -61.22 11.03 -30.89
C MET A 322 -61.28 11.37 -29.39
N GLN A 323 -62.19 10.76 -28.62
CA GLN A 323 -62.26 10.95 -27.16
C GLN A 323 -60.99 10.49 -26.45
N GLU A 324 -60.47 9.30 -26.76
CA GLU A 324 -59.23 8.77 -26.18
C GLU A 324 -58.03 9.65 -26.53
N LYS A 325 -57.93 10.10 -27.79
CA LYS A 325 -56.88 11.02 -28.26
C LYS A 325 -56.91 12.37 -27.55
N ASP A 326 -58.08 12.93 -27.30
CA ASP A 326 -58.21 14.22 -26.60
C ASP A 326 -58.07 14.05 -25.06
N LEU A 327 -58.41 12.90 -24.49
CA LEU A 327 -58.02 12.51 -23.13
C LEU A 327 -56.49 12.38 -22.98
N LEU A 328 -55.81 11.73 -23.92
CA LEU A 328 -54.35 11.60 -23.93
C LEU A 328 -53.66 12.96 -24.11
N ARG A 329 -54.20 13.84 -24.97
CA ARG A 329 -53.73 15.23 -25.09
C ARG A 329 -53.91 16.02 -23.80
N LYS A 330 -55.07 15.88 -23.13
CA LYS A 330 -55.28 16.51 -21.83
C LYS A 330 -54.29 15.98 -20.81
N ARG A 331 -54.10 14.66 -20.70
CA ARG A 331 -53.14 14.05 -19.76
C ARG A 331 -51.68 14.45 -20.06
N ILE A 332 -51.33 14.70 -21.32
CA ILE A 332 -50.02 15.28 -21.68
C ILE A 332 -49.92 16.74 -21.20
N SER A 333 -50.97 17.56 -21.38
CA SER A 333 -51.03 18.93 -20.83
C SER A 333 -50.91 18.94 -19.31
N ASP A 334 -51.69 18.09 -18.63
CA ASP A 334 -51.65 17.93 -17.16
C ASP A 334 -50.23 17.55 -16.70
N LEU A 335 -49.55 16.65 -17.42
CA LEU A 335 -48.17 16.22 -17.12
C LEU A 335 -47.12 17.28 -17.49
N GLU A 336 -47.33 18.11 -18.51
CA GLU A 336 -46.46 19.24 -18.84
C GLU A 336 -46.58 20.35 -17.79
N GLU A 337 -47.78 20.61 -17.27
CA GLU A 337 -48.03 21.51 -16.15
C GLU A 337 -47.47 20.95 -14.83
N GLU A 338 -47.68 19.66 -14.53
CA GLU A 338 -47.09 18.98 -13.35
C GLU A 338 -45.55 19.00 -13.40
N ASN A 339 -44.94 18.79 -14.57
CA ASN A 339 -43.48 18.94 -14.73
C ASN A 339 -43.01 20.40 -14.62
N ALA A 340 -43.81 21.38 -15.04
CA ALA A 340 -43.49 22.79 -14.85
C ALA A 340 -43.54 23.19 -13.36
N LEU A 341 -44.56 22.73 -12.63
CA LEU A 341 -44.70 22.93 -11.19
C LEU A 341 -43.58 22.26 -10.40
N LEU A 342 -43.32 20.96 -10.62
CA LEU A 342 -42.21 20.24 -9.97
C LEU A 342 -40.84 20.85 -10.29
N LYS A 343 -40.69 21.44 -11.48
CA LYS A 343 -39.47 22.20 -11.84
C LYS A 343 -39.41 23.53 -11.10
N GLN A 344 -40.52 24.27 -10.98
CA GLN A 344 -40.58 25.50 -10.17
C GLN A 344 -40.30 25.20 -8.70
N GLU A 345 -40.93 24.19 -8.09
CA GLU A 345 -40.66 23.77 -6.71
C GLU A 345 -39.19 23.41 -6.51
N LYS A 346 -38.57 22.72 -7.46
CA LYS A 346 -37.14 22.39 -7.43
C LYS A 346 -36.25 23.63 -7.55
N GLU A 347 -36.61 24.60 -8.38
CA GLU A 347 -35.88 25.85 -8.53
C GLU A 347 -36.07 26.75 -7.28
N GLU A 348 -37.26 26.79 -6.69
CA GLU A 348 -37.54 27.44 -5.41
C GLU A 348 -36.83 26.76 -4.24
N LEU A 349 -36.80 25.42 -4.16
CA LEU A 349 -36.07 24.69 -3.11
C LEU A 349 -34.57 24.94 -3.23
N ASN A 350 -34.00 24.92 -4.44
CA ASN A 350 -32.61 25.32 -4.67
C ASN A 350 -32.35 26.77 -4.25
N SER A 351 -33.26 27.71 -4.56
CA SER A 351 -33.16 29.11 -4.13
C SER A 351 -33.30 29.28 -2.62
N ARG A 352 -34.19 28.54 -1.95
CA ARG A 352 -34.33 28.56 -0.49
C ARG A 352 -33.10 27.97 0.20
N ILE A 353 -32.54 26.87 -0.31
CA ILE A 353 -31.29 26.29 0.19
C ILE A 353 -30.11 27.26 -0.02
N LEU A 354 -30.02 27.91 -1.19
CA LEU A 354 -29.00 28.91 -1.47
C LEU A 354 -29.12 30.11 -0.52
N CYS A 355 -30.30 30.73 -0.45
CA CYS A 355 -30.53 31.86 0.45
C CYS A 355 -30.37 31.48 1.93
N GLN A 356 -30.75 30.28 2.38
CA GLN A 356 -30.45 29.82 3.74
C GLN A 356 -28.94 29.69 3.97
N SER A 357 -28.19 29.13 3.02
CA SER A 357 -26.73 29.04 3.14
C SER A 357 -26.04 30.41 3.11
N GLU A 358 -26.56 31.37 2.34
CA GLU A 358 -26.03 32.73 2.28
C GLU A 358 -26.42 33.55 3.52
N ASP A 359 -27.65 33.41 4.04
CA ASP A 359 -28.10 34.06 5.29
C ASP A 359 -27.42 33.47 6.52
N GLU A 360 -27.26 32.15 6.64
CA GLU A 360 -26.51 31.54 7.75
C GLU A 360 -25.04 31.94 7.69
N PHE A 361 -24.41 31.91 6.50
CA PHE A 361 -23.01 32.33 6.36
C PHE A 361 -22.84 33.83 6.65
N ALA A 362 -23.77 34.69 6.21
CA ALA A 362 -23.75 36.12 6.50
C ALA A 362 -24.00 36.42 7.99
N ARG A 363 -24.97 35.74 8.63
CA ARG A 363 -25.26 35.89 10.06
C ARG A 363 -24.09 35.41 10.91
N ASN A 364 -23.56 34.20 10.64
CA ASN A 364 -22.39 33.68 11.35
C ASN A 364 -21.17 34.59 11.17
N ALA A 365 -20.89 35.05 9.94
CA ALA A 365 -19.78 35.98 9.70
C ALA A 365 -19.99 37.35 10.37
N VAL A 366 -21.22 37.82 10.54
CA VAL A 366 -21.55 39.06 11.27
C VAL A 366 -21.48 38.87 12.78
N GLU A 367 -21.98 37.76 13.33
CA GLU A 367 -21.84 37.44 14.76
C GLU A 367 -20.37 37.22 15.14
N GLU A 368 -19.59 36.50 14.32
CA GLU A 368 -18.13 36.43 14.48
C GLU A 368 -17.48 37.82 14.39
N ASN A 369 -17.93 38.70 13.49
CA ASN A 369 -17.39 40.07 13.43
C ASN A 369 -17.73 40.91 14.67
N ILE A 370 -18.94 40.77 15.21
CA ILE A 370 -19.41 41.46 16.42
C ILE A 370 -18.67 40.92 17.65
N GLN A 371 -18.52 39.60 17.75
CA GLN A 371 -17.79 38.95 18.84
C GLN A 371 -16.29 39.28 18.77
N MET A 372 -15.65 39.22 17.60
CA MET A 372 -14.26 39.65 17.39
C MET A 372 -14.07 41.14 17.73
N LYS A 373 -15.01 42.02 17.36
CA LYS A 373 -14.96 43.44 17.76
C LYS A 373 -15.12 43.61 19.26
N LYS A 374 -16.04 42.88 19.90
CA LYS A 374 -16.22 42.90 21.35
C LYS A 374 -14.98 42.40 22.09
N GLU A 375 -14.37 41.31 21.63
CA GLU A 375 -13.12 40.79 22.18
C GLU A 375 -11.94 41.75 21.95
N LEU A 376 -11.90 42.45 20.81
CA LEU A 376 -10.93 43.52 20.55
C LEU A 376 -11.15 44.74 21.47
N GLU A 377 -12.39 45.16 21.70
CA GLU A 377 -12.72 46.27 22.61
C GLU A 377 -12.45 45.87 24.08
N GLU A 378 -12.71 44.62 24.46
CA GLU A 378 -12.33 44.06 25.75
C GLU A 378 -10.81 43.98 25.90
N GLU A 379 -10.06 43.45 24.93
CA GLU A 379 -8.58 43.47 24.92
C GLU A 379 -8.05 44.91 24.97
N ARG A 380 -8.64 45.86 24.24
CA ARG A 380 -8.30 47.30 24.32
C ARG A 380 -8.57 47.86 25.70
N SER A 381 -9.70 47.52 26.34
CA SER A 381 -9.99 47.94 27.72
C SER A 381 -9.01 47.32 28.72
N ARG A 382 -8.62 46.05 28.53
CA ARG A 382 -7.61 45.35 29.34
C ARG A 382 -6.23 45.94 29.13
N TYR A 383 -5.87 46.33 27.90
CA TYR A 383 -4.63 47.06 27.59
C TYR A 383 -4.65 48.47 28.18
N GLN A 384 -5.75 49.21 28.09
CA GLN A 384 -5.87 50.55 28.64
C GLN A 384 -5.87 50.52 30.18
N ASN A 385 -6.45 49.48 30.79
CA ASN A 385 -6.37 49.26 32.23
C ASN A 385 -4.98 48.76 32.66
N LEU A 386 -4.32 47.90 31.88
CA LEU A 386 -2.93 47.51 32.12
C LEU A 386 -1.97 48.69 31.95
N VAL A 387 -2.24 49.62 31.04
CA VAL A 387 -1.51 50.89 30.89
C VAL A 387 -1.79 51.84 32.05
N LYS A 388 -3.03 51.92 32.57
CA LYS A 388 -3.34 52.65 33.83
C LYS A 388 -2.68 52.00 35.04
N GLU A 389 -2.61 50.67 35.11
CA GLU A 389 -1.89 49.95 36.15
C GLU A 389 -0.37 50.14 36.00
N TYR A 390 0.17 50.13 34.78
CA TYR A 390 1.57 50.47 34.53
C TYR A 390 1.87 51.90 34.91
N SER A 391 1.06 52.90 34.54
CA SER A 391 1.27 54.29 34.94
C SER A 391 1.05 54.50 36.44
N SER A 392 0.16 53.73 37.08
CA SER A 392 -0.02 53.75 38.54
C SER A 392 1.11 53.01 39.27
N LEU A 393 1.71 51.98 38.66
CA LEU A 393 2.85 51.24 39.20
C LEU A 393 4.17 52.00 38.96
N GLU A 394 4.27 52.74 37.86
CA GLU A 394 5.35 53.68 37.54
C GLU A 394 5.25 54.91 38.44
N GLN A 395 4.07 55.51 38.62
CA GLN A 395 3.85 56.50 39.68
C GLN A 395 4.12 55.94 41.08
N ARG A 396 3.77 54.69 41.40
CA ARG A 396 4.17 54.06 42.67
C ARG A 396 5.66 53.78 42.74
N TYR A 397 6.33 53.51 41.63
CA TYR A 397 7.77 53.24 41.59
C TYR A 397 8.56 54.54 41.72
N ASP A 398 8.15 55.60 41.04
CA ASP A 398 8.71 56.94 41.23
C ASP A 398 8.31 57.53 42.58
N ASN A 399 7.09 57.31 43.10
CA ASN A 399 6.78 57.61 44.51
C ASN A 399 7.65 56.79 45.48
N LEU A 400 7.94 55.51 45.22
CA LEU A 400 8.86 54.71 46.06
C LEU A 400 10.32 55.12 45.87
N ARG A 401 10.69 55.67 44.72
CA ARG A 401 12.03 56.16 44.39
C ARG A 401 12.27 57.50 45.04
N ASP A 402 11.27 58.37 45.03
CA ASP A 402 11.21 59.64 45.72
C ASP A 402 11.12 59.40 47.23
N GLU A 403 10.26 58.50 47.72
CA GLU A 403 10.32 58.05 49.11
C GLU A 403 11.69 57.46 49.45
N MET A 404 12.35 56.72 48.56
CA MET A 404 13.68 56.13 48.84
C MET A 404 14.84 57.11 48.64
N THR A 405 14.65 58.28 48.01
CA THR A 405 15.60 59.41 48.06
C THR A 405 15.31 60.27 49.29
N ILE A 406 14.04 60.55 49.61
CA ILE A 406 13.57 61.25 50.81
C ILE A 406 13.94 60.48 52.09
N ILE A 407 13.84 59.15 52.14
CA ILE A 407 14.26 58.31 53.27
C ILE A 407 15.80 58.19 53.35
N LYS A 408 16.51 58.35 52.22
CA LYS A 408 17.98 58.53 52.21
C LYS A 408 18.43 59.96 52.49
N GLN A 409 17.51 60.92 52.56
CA GLN A 409 17.77 62.35 52.80
C GLN A 409 16.79 62.95 53.82
N ALA A 410 16.29 62.15 54.76
CA ALA A 410 15.46 62.62 55.86
C ALA A 410 16.37 63.09 57.00
N PRO A 411 16.35 64.39 57.30
CA PRO A 411 15.49 64.83 58.40
C PRO A 411 14.75 66.15 58.11
N GLY A 412 13.47 66.10 57.71
CA GLY A 412 12.74 67.30 57.25
C GLY A 412 11.20 67.18 57.21
N HIS A 413 10.58 67.32 58.38
CA HIS A 413 9.14 67.54 58.66
C HIS A 413 8.19 68.08 57.55
N ARG A 414 7.05 67.37 57.38
CA ARG A 414 5.63 67.86 57.30
C ARG A 414 5.06 68.68 56.08
N ARG A 415 3.93 68.15 55.55
CA ARG A 415 2.67 68.79 55.04
C ARG A 415 2.50 69.23 53.56
N ASN A 416 1.54 68.56 52.88
CA ASN A 416 0.35 69.03 52.10
C ASN A 416 0.17 70.53 51.70
N PRO A 417 -0.69 70.87 50.69
CA PRO A 417 -1.08 70.17 49.43
C PRO A 417 -1.40 71.12 48.20
N SER A 418 -2.02 70.56 47.13
CA SER A 418 -3.14 71.12 46.29
C SER A 418 -2.97 71.79 44.89
N ASN A 419 -3.88 71.36 43.98
CA ASN A 419 -4.75 72.09 43.02
C ASN A 419 -4.37 72.57 41.58
N GLN A 420 -5.42 72.50 40.72
CA GLN A 420 -5.69 73.11 39.38
C GLN A 420 -4.81 72.65 38.18
N SER A 421 -5.30 72.17 37.02
CA SER A 421 -6.46 72.45 36.11
C SER A 421 -6.23 73.66 35.17
N SER A 422 -6.77 73.77 33.92
CA SER A 422 -7.82 73.02 33.18
C SER A 422 -7.92 73.49 31.69
N LEU A 423 -8.31 72.60 30.73
CA LEU A 423 -8.97 72.92 29.42
C LEU A 423 -8.13 73.78 28.40
N GLU A 424 -8.44 74.12 27.11
CA GLU A 424 -9.34 73.73 25.96
C GLU A 424 -8.87 74.53 24.69
N SER A 425 -9.22 74.34 23.39
CA SER A 425 -9.80 73.24 22.57
C SER A 425 -9.59 73.49 21.03
N ASP A 426 -10.17 72.63 20.17
CA ASP A 426 -10.68 72.82 18.79
C ASP A 426 -9.85 73.25 17.54
N SER A 427 -9.55 72.23 16.71
CA SER A 427 -10.02 72.12 15.29
C SER A 427 -9.25 72.69 14.06
N ASN A 428 -9.53 72.04 12.92
CA ASN A 428 -9.42 72.43 11.50
C ASN A 428 -8.06 72.58 10.75
N ASN A 429 -7.86 71.63 9.83
CA ASN A 429 -7.13 71.74 8.54
C ASN A 429 -7.89 72.67 7.55
N PRO A 430 -7.31 73.25 6.46
CA PRO A 430 -6.68 72.43 5.38
C PRO A 430 -5.66 73.05 4.37
N SER A 431 -5.14 72.18 3.49
CA SER A 431 -5.00 72.34 2.02
C SER A 431 -3.69 72.82 1.33
N ILE A 432 -3.45 72.17 0.18
CA ILE A 432 -2.74 72.60 -1.06
C ILE A 432 -1.21 72.46 -1.18
N SER A 433 -0.81 72.01 -2.38
CA SER A 433 0.51 71.57 -2.88
C SER A 433 1.45 72.71 -3.32
N SER A 434 2.76 72.43 -3.47
CA SER A 434 3.50 72.38 -4.77
C SER A 434 5.03 72.57 -4.64
N SER A 435 5.76 72.15 -5.69
CA SER A 435 7.12 72.53 -6.15
C SER A 435 8.37 72.31 -5.27
N ASP A 436 9.08 71.21 -5.56
CA ASP A 436 10.35 71.16 -6.32
C ASP A 436 11.66 71.89 -5.90
N ILE A 437 12.77 71.13 -6.03
CA ILE A 437 14.18 71.50 -6.27
C ILE A 437 15.04 72.00 -5.08
N GLY A 438 16.19 71.33 -4.87
CA GLY A 438 17.30 71.75 -4.01
C GLY A 438 18.22 70.57 -3.68
N ASP A 439 19.51 70.64 -4.00
CA ASP A 439 20.41 69.46 -4.06
C ASP A 439 21.70 69.60 -3.23
N THR A 440 22.20 68.47 -2.70
CA THR A 440 23.59 68.17 -2.27
C THR A 440 24.34 68.91 -1.12
N ASP A 441 25.16 68.11 -0.42
CA ASP A 441 26.52 68.38 0.11
C ASP A 441 26.80 69.41 1.22
N ASP A 442 26.31 69.19 2.46
CA ASP A 442 26.93 69.81 3.66
C ASP A 442 26.79 69.01 5.00
N VAL A 443 26.54 67.68 4.95
CA VAL A 443 26.19 66.87 6.16
C VAL A 443 27.29 65.89 6.59
N ILE A 444 28.30 65.65 5.76
CA ILE A 444 29.24 64.52 5.94
C ILE A 444 30.27 64.74 7.08
N GLN A 445 30.51 65.99 7.52
CA GLN A 445 31.62 66.31 8.44
C GLN A 445 31.25 66.45 9.93
N GLN A 446 30.00 66.18 10.34
CA GLN A 446 29.58 66.22 11.76
C GLN A 446 29.39 64.84 12.43
N VAL A 447 29.63 63.75 11.71
CA VAL A 447 29.28 62.39 12.18
C VAL A 447 30.39 61.71 13.00
N GLU A 448 31.67 62.06 12.78
CA GLU A 448 32.80 61.30 13.36
C GLU A 448 33.10 61.62 14.84
N GLU A 449 32.93 62.86 15.31
CA GLU A 449 33.24 63.21 16.72
C GLU A 449 32.20 62.68 17.73
N ILE A 450 30.92 62.57 17.34
CA ILE A 450 29.84 62.11 18.23
C ILE A 450 29.99 60.62 18.60
N GLY A 451 30.80 59.86 17.85
CA GLY A 451 31.00 58.42 18.05
C GLY A 451 31.75 58.04 19.34
N MET A 452 32.71 58.85 19.80
CA MET A 452 33.66 58.43 20.83
C MET A 452 33.16 58.62 22.28
N GLU A 453 32.50 59.72 22.61
CA GLU A 453 31.98 59.92 23.99
C GLU A 453 30.86 58.93 24.34
N LYS A 454 30.05 58.54 23.34
CA LYS A 454 28.90 57.65 23.52
C LYS A 454 29.34 56.25 23.97
N ALA A 455 30.46 55.74 23.44
CA ALA A 455 31.04 54.45 23.83
C ALA A 455 31.57 54.42 25.28
N ALA A 456 32.04 55.56 25.82
CA ALA A 456 32.54 55.64 27.19
C ALA A 456 31.42 55.59 28.25
N MET A 457 30.25 56.16 27.94
CA MET A 457 29.08 56.07 28.82
C MET A 457 28.54 54.64 28.94
N ASP A 458 28.44 53.91 27.83
CA ASP A 458 27.88 52.55 27.81
C ASP A 458 28.69 51.55 28.65
N MET A 459 30.03 51.61 28.62
CA MET A 459 30.88 50.77 29.48
C MET A 459 30.63 51.04 30.98
N THR A 460 30.43 52.31 31.34
CA THR A 460 30.15 52.73 32.72
C THR A 460 28.74 52.31 33.17
N LEU A 461 27.76 52.34 32.25
CA LEU A 461 26.40 51.85 32.48
C LEU A 461 26.38 50.32 32.63
N PHE A 462 27.10 49.60 31.77
CA PHE A 462 27.21 48.15 31.76
C PHE A 462 27.75 47.59 33.09
N LEU A 463 28.83 48.17 33.63
CA LEU A 463 29.39 47.75 34.92
C LEU A 463 28.44 48.02 36.10
N LYS A 464 27.70 49.14 36.08
CA LYS A 464 26.67 49.45 37.09
C LYS A 464 25.50 48.47 37.01
N LEU A 465 25.01 48.15 35.80
CA LEU A 465 23.99 47.12 35.56
C LEU A 465 24.48 45.73 36.01
N GLN A 466 25.70 45.33 35.68
CA GLN A 466 26.25 44.02 36.06
C GLN A 466 26.47 43.85 37.57
N LYS A 467 26.68 44.95 38.31
CA LYS A 467 26.63 44.95 39.78
C LYS A 467 25.17 44.87 40.27
N ARG A 468 24.27 45.66 39.69
CA ARG A 468 22.85 45.71 40.12
C ARG A 468 22.11 44.39 39.87
N VAL A 469 22.40 43.68 38.78
CA VAL A 469 21.88 42.33 38.52
C VAL A 469 22.32 41.36 39.62
N ARG A 470 23.60 41.35 40.02
CA ARG A 470 24.07 40.50 41.13
C ARG A 470 23.44 40.85 42.48
N GLU A 471 23.20 42.13 42.76
CA GLU A 471 22.43 42.56 43.94
C GLU A 471 20.99 42.05 43.90
N LEU A 472 20.32 42.12 42.73
CA LEU A 472 18.95 41.65 42.53
C LEU A 472 18.84 40.11 42.56
N GLU A 473 19.83 39.38 42.05
CA GLU A 473 19.91 37.91 42.16
C GLU A 473 20.06 37.45 43.61
N LEU A 474 20.87 38.16 44.41
CA LEU A 474 21.08 37.87 45.82
C LEU A 474 19.86 38.27 46.66
N ALA A 475 19.20 39.38 46.33
CA ALA A 475 17.91 39.77 46.90
C ALA A 475 16.80 38.76 46.55
N ARG A 476 16.74 38.29 45.29
CA ARG A 476 15.80 37.24 44.84
C ARG A 476 15.99 35.95 45.64
N LYS A 477 17.23 35.49 45.84
CA LYS A 477 17.50 34.31 46.70
C LYS A 477 17.09 34.51 48.17
N LYS A 478 17.23 35.73 48.70
CA LYS A 478 16.77 36.08 50.05
C LYS A 478 15.24 36.12 50.17
N LEU A 479 14.54 36.65 49.17
CA LEU A 479 13.08 36.61 49.09
C LEU A 479 12.57 35.18 48.93
N GLN A 480 13.19 34.39 48.05
CA GLN A 480 12.80 33.00 47.81
C GLN A 480 12.94 32.15 49.09
N THR A 481 14.03 32.26 49.83
CA THR A 481 14.21 31.55 51.13
C THR A 481 13.32 32.09 52.26
N GLN A 482 12.82 33.33 52.18
CA GLN A 482 11.79 33.83 53.09
C GLN A 482 10.38 33.34 52.72
N LEU A 483 10.12 33.15 51.42
CA LEU A 483 8.85 32.64 50.90
C LEU A 483 8.70 31.14 51.20
N GLU A 484 9.76 30.35 50.96
CA GLU A 484 9.86 28.94 51.40
C GLU A 484 9.63 28.81 52.92
N LYS A 485 10.20 29.69 53.76
CA LYS A 485 9.91 29.68 55.20
C LYS A 485 8.45 29.96 55.54
N LYS A 486 7.81 30.93 54.88
CA LYS A 486 6.38 31.22 55.09
C LYS A 486 5.47 30.08 54.63
N GLU A 487 5.83 29.38 53.55
CA GLU A 487 5.14 28.15 53.17
C GLU A 487 5.35 27.02 54.19
N GLN A 488 6.56 26.90 54.77
CA GLN A 488 6.83 25.90 55.81
C GLN A 488 6.04 26.18 57.11
N GLU A 489 5.75 27.44 57.39
CA GLU A 489 4.92 27.88 58.52
C GLU A 489 3.42 27.70 58.23
N SER A 490 2.91 28.06 57.03
CA SER A 490 1.51 27.79 56.68
C SER A 490 1.20 26.29 56.64
N LYS A 491 2.12 25.48 56.09
CA LYS A 491 2.04 24.00 56.07
C LYS A 491 2.11 23.35 57.47
N LYS A 492 2.35 24.10 58.55
CA LYS A 492 2.21 23.60 59.93
C LYS A 492 0.87 23.95 60.59
N SER A 493 0.18 24.99 60.15
CA SER A 493 -1.13 25.37 60.68
C SER A 493 -2.31 24.65 60.01
N GLN A 494 -2.07 23.86 58.96
CA GLN A 494 -3.09 23.06 58.24
C GLN A 494 -2.95 21.54 58.45
N VAL A 495 -2.41 21.09 59.60
CA VAL A 495 -2.17 19.66 59.91
C VAL A 495 -3.17 19.11 60.94
N ILE A 496 -4.23 19.86 61.25
CA ILE A 496 -5.32 19.43 62.13
C ILE A 496 -6.64 19.59 61.34
N GLU A 497 -7.48 18.56 61.40
CA GLU A 497 -8.84 18.47 60.81
C GLU A 497 -8.96 18.37 59.27
N THR A 498 -8.48 17.20 58.79
CA THR A 498 -9.17 16.29 57.85
C THR A 498 -9.42 16.68 56.37
N ASN A 499 -8.75 15.91 55.50
CA ASN A 499 -9.28 15.29 54.27
C ASN A 499 -9.99 16.15 53.21
N THR A 500 -9.21 16.82 52.36
CA THR A 500 -9.25 16.63 50.88
C THR A 500 -8.07 17.37 50.22
N MET A 501 -7.92 17.28 48.88
CA MET A 501 -7.01 18.08 48.04
C MET A 501 -5.50 17.80 48.15
N THR A 502 -5.05 16.66 47.63
CA THR A 502 -3.65 16.47 47.18
C THR A 502 -3.38 17.06 45.78
N SER A 503 -4.42 17.29 44.97
CA SER A 503 -4.30 17.66 43.55
C SER A 503 -3.64 19.03 43.29
N GLU A 504 -3.78 20.01 44.18
CA GLU A 504 -3.32 21.39 43.90
C GLU A 504 -1.79 21.56 43.99
N GLN A 505 -1.07 20.61 44.59
CA GLN A 505 0.40 20.65 44.66
C GLN A 505 1.07 20.12 43.38
N GLU A 506 0.44 19.15 42.70
CA GLU A 506 0.98 18.55 41.47
C GLU A 506 0.83 19.50 40.27
N ASP A 507 -0.33 20.16 40.13
CA ASP A 507 -0.56 21.20 39.12
C ASP A 507 0.44 22.36 39.23
N PHE A 508 0.76 22.80 40.45
CA PHE A 508 1.71 23.90 40.65
C PHE A 508 3.15 23.49 40.28
N ALA A 509 3.55 22.26 40.62
CA ALA A 509 4.84 21.71 40.23
C ALA A 509 4.96 21.56 38.70
N TYR A 510 3.92 21.03 38.04
CA TYR A 510 3.87 20.86 36.59
C TYR A 510 3.94 22.20 35.84
N ASN A 511 3.13 23.19 36.25
CA ASN A 511 3.15 24.52 35.64
C ASN A 511 4.46 25.29 35.89
N SER A 512 5.10 25.07 37.05
CA SER A 512 6.44 25.61 37.33
C SER A 512 7.50 25.03 36.38
N LEU A 513 7.49 23.69 36.19
CA LEU A 513 8.38 23.01 35.26
C LEU A 513 8.17 23.50 33.82
N LYS A 514 6.90 23.63 33.39
CA LYS A 514 6.53 24.09 32.04
C LYS A 514 6.99 25.53 31.75
N ARG A 515 6.91 26.43 32.74
CA ARG A 515 7.49 27.78 32.63
C ARG A 515 9.02 27.73 32.54
N GLN A 516 9.68 26.87 33.30
CA GLN A 516 11.14 26.74 33.27
C GLN A 516 11.64 26.19 31.91
N GLU A 517 10.91 25.25 31.29
CA GLU A 517 11.17 24.83 29.91
C GLU A 517 11.06 26.01 28.93
N LEU A 518 9.93 26.73 28.94
CA LEU A 518 9.66 27.84 28.02
C LEU A 518 10.62 29.04 28.20
N GLU A 519 11.06 29.33 29.43
CA GLU A 519 12.13 30.30 29.69
C GLU A 519 13.48 29.83 29.13
N SER A 520 13.78 28.53 29.22
CA SER A 520 15.02 27.96 28.67
C SER A 520 15.06 27.99 27.15
N GLU A 521 13.93 27.70 26.47
CA GLU A 521 13.81 27.76 25.02
C GLU A 521 13.81 29.20 24.51
N ASN A 522 13.10 30.13 25.18
CA ASN A 522 13.20 31.55 24.86
C ASN A 522 14.64 32.08 24.99
N LYS A 523 15.37 31.68 26.04
CA LYS A 523 16.77 32.03 26.21
C LYS A 523 17.65 31.45 25.11
N LYS A 524 17.33 30.24 24.63
CA LYS A 524 18.03 29.56 23.55
C LYS A 524 17.80 30.25 22.19
N LEU A 525 16.54 30.50 21.82
CA LEU A 525 16.15 31.23 20.61
C LEU A 525 16.73 32.66 20.60
N LYS A 526 16.77 33.33 21.76
CA LYS A 526 17.37 34.67 21.90
C LYS A 526 18.90 34.66 21.77
N ASN A 527 19.56 33.55 22.13
CA ASN A 527 20.97 33.35 21.84
C ASN A 527 21.20 33.05 20.34
N GLU A 528 20.39 32.18 19.74
CA GLU A 528 20.47 31.84 18.31
C GLU A 528 20.22 33.07 17.41
N LEU A 529 19.30 33.95 17.80
CA LEU A 529 19.08 35.26 17.15
C LEU A 529 20.31 36.19 17.27
N ASN A 530 21.01 36.17 18.41
CA ASN A 530 22.21 36.97 18.65
C ASN A 530 23.43 36.41 17.92
N GLU A 531 23.59 35.08 17.85
CA GLU A 531 24.59 34.40 17.01
C GLU A 531 24.39 34.77 15.53
N LEU A 532 23.16 34.72 15.02
CA LEU A 532 22.83 35.15 13.65
C LEU A 532 23.15 36.64 13.40
N ARG A 533 22.76 37.53 14.33
CA ARG A 533 23.09 38.97 14.23
C ARG A 533 24.60 39.22 14.23
N LYS A 534 25.36 38.49 15.06
CA LYS A 534 26.81 38.58 15.11
C LYS A 534 27.45 38.05 13.82
N ALA A 535 27.03 36.88 13.35
CA ALA A 535 27.51 36.28 12.10
C ALA A 535 27.21 37.15 10.86
N ILE A 536 26.20 38.02 10.91
CA ILE A 536 25.93 39.03 9.87
C ILE A 536 26.88 40.22 10.01
N ALA A 537 27.11 40.76 11.21
CA ALA A 537 28.08 41.84 11.44
C ALA A 537 29.51 41.45 11.07
N ASP A 538 29.92 40.23 11.43
CA ASP A 538 31.22 39.63 11.11
C ASP A 538 31.39 39.37 9.59
N ARG A 539 30.30 39.41 8.79
CA ARG A 539 30.32 39.26 7.32
C ARG A 539 30.20 40.58 6.57
N ALA A 540 29.36 41.51 7.06
CA ALA A 540 29.19 42.84 6.50
C ALA A 540 30.48 43.67 6.56
N THR A 541 31.32 43.41 7.57
CA THR A 541 32.66 44.01 7.68
C THR A 541 33.71 43.44 6.73
N GLN A 542 33.39 42.43 5.90
CA GLN A 542 34.37 41.72 5.06
C GLN A 542 34.18 41.82 3.54
N ASN A 543 33.01 42.24 3.01
CA ASN A 543 32.76 42.22 1.55
C ASN A 543 31.95 43.43 1.04
N ASN A 544 32.60 44.30 0.27
CA ASN A 544 31.99 45.45 -0.40
C ASN A 544 31.36 45.07 -1.76
N SER A 545 30.27 44.30 -1.76
CA SER A 545 29.55 43.91 -2.99
C SER A 545 28.03 43.96 -2.81
N SER A 546 27.38 44.97 -3.40
CA SER A 546 25.99 45.37 -3.10
C SER A 546 24.92 44.28 -3.33
N ASN A 547 25.11 43.37 -4.28
CA ASN A 547 24.06 42.42 -4.67
C ASN A 547 23.90 41.24 -3.69
N ASP A 548 24.99 40.72 -3.13
CA ASP A 548 24.97 39.61 -2.17
C ASP A 548 24.32 40.03 -0.83
N VAL A 549 24.41 41.32 -0.50
CA VAL A 549 23.70 41.95 0.63
C VAL A 549 22.19 41.93 0.39
N GLN A 550 21.72 42.19 -0.84
CA GLN A 550 20.30 42.22 -1.16
C GLN A 550 19.66 40.83 -1.07
N ASP A 551 20.31 39.79 -1.59
CA ASP A 551 19.77 38.42 -1.52
C ASP A 551 19.86 37.81 -0.12
N SER A 552 20.91 38.14 0.66
CA SER A 552 20.96 37.76 2.08
C SER A 552 19.95 38.52 2.94
N TYR A 553 19.66 39.80 2.63
CA TYR A 553 18.56 40.55 3.25
C TYR A 553 17.19 39.97 2.88
N ASN A 554 16.96 39.57 1.62
CA ASN A 554 15.74 38.89 1.19
C ASN A 554 15.56 37.53 1.90
N LEU A 555 16.64 36.76 2.05
CA LEU A 555 16.60 35.49 2.79
C LEU A 555 16.28 35.72 4.29
N LEU A 556 16.88 36.76 4.89
CA LEU A 556 16.61 37.17 6.28
C LEU A 556 15.15 37.61 6.45
N LEU A 557 14.62 38.40 5.52
CA LEU A 557 13.24 38.89 5.53
C LEU A 557 12.23 37.73 5.43
N ASN A 558 12.52 36.71 4.62
CA ASN A 558 11.71 35.50 4.51
C ASN A 558 11.80 34.62 5.78
N HIS A 559 12.98 34.50 6.40
CA HIS A 559 13.12 33.82 7.69
C HIS A 559 12.45 34.58 8.85
N LEU A 560 12.49 35.92 8.84
CA LEU A 560 11.77 36.76 9.80
C LEU A 560 10.25 36.65 9.62
N LYS A 561 9.75 36.59 8.37
CA LYS A 561 8.34 36.31 8.10
C LYS A 561 7.93 34.94 8.63
N ALA A 562 8.67 33.88 8.30
CA ALA A 562 8.38 32.54 8.80
C ALA A 562 8.42 32.45 10.34
N ALA A 563 9.36 33.16 10.99
CA ALA A 563 9.42 33.25 12.45
C ALA A 563 8.27 34.07 13.06
N ASN A 564 7.80 35.13 12.38
CA ASN A 564 6.59 35.85 12.78
C ASN A 564 5.33 35.02 12.56
N GLU A 565 5.23 34.28 11.46
CA GLU A 565 4.12 33.35 11.17
C GLU A 565 4.05 32.25 12.23
N GLU A 566 5.19 31.65 12.64
CA GLU A 566 5.21 30.72 13.77
C GLU A 566 4.91 31.43 15.11
N LEU A 567 5.29 32.70 15.29
CA LEU A 567 4.94 33.47 16.49
C LEU A 567 3.44 33.80 16.56
N GLU A 568 2.78 34.15 15.46
CA GLU A 568 1.33 34.35 15.39
C GLU A 568 0.59 33.03 15.60
N VAL A 569 1.01 31.92 14.97
CA VAL A 569 0.45 30.58 15.27
C VAL A 569 0.64 30.20 16.74
N ARG A 570 1.78 30.53 17.36
CA ARG A 570 2.00 30.33 18.80
C ARG A 570 1.14 31.24 19.68
N LYS A 571 0.83 32.47 19.22
CA LYS A 571 -0.15 33.34 19.88
C LYS A 571 -1.56 32.79 19.75
N GLU A 572 -1.96 32.26 18.60
CA GLU A 572 -3.23 31.56 18.39
C GLU A 572 -3.33 30.33 19.29
N GLU A 573 -2.31 29.47 19.33
CA GLU A 573 -2.20 28.34 20.27
C GLU A 573 -2.33 28.81 21.74
N VAL A 574 -1.66 29.89 22.12
CA VAL A 574 -1.76 30.49 23.47
C VAL A 574 -3.11 31.13 23.73
N LEU A 575 -3.77 31.75 22.75
CA LEU A 575 -5.11 32.33 22.86
C LEU A 575 -6.18 31.23 22.99
N ILE A 576 -6.05 30.13 22.23
CA ILE A 576 -6.89 28.94 22.36
C ILE A 576 -6.72 28.33 23.75
N LEU A 577 -5.47 28.13 24.23
CA LEU A 577 -5.21 27.65 25.58
C LEU A 577 -5.73 28.62 26.66
N ARG A 578 -5.60 29.94 26.47
CA ARG A 578 -6.12 30.96 27.39
C ARG A 578 -7.64 31.02 27.38
N SER A 579 -8.29 30.78 26.24
CA SER A 579 -9.75 30.64 26.10
C SER A 579 -10.24 29.35 26.76
N GLN A 580 -9.53 28.24 26.60
CA GLN A 580 -9.82 26.98 27.30
C GLN A 580 -9.65 27.12 28.83
N ILE A 581 -8.57 27.77 29.30
CA ILE A 581 -8.35 28.08 30.71
C ILE A 581 -9.42 29.04 31.24
N MET A 582 -9.84 30.05 30.47
CA MET A 582 -10.90 30.99 30.86
C MET A 582 -12.27 30.29 30.94
N LYS A 583 -12.60 29.42 29.97
CA LYS A 583 -13.83 28.60 29.99
C LYS A 583 -13.82 27.62 31.18
N ALA A 584 -12.70 26.96 31.44
CA ALA A 584 -12.53 26.11 32.62
C ALA A 584 -12.65 26.90 33.93
N ALA A 585 -12.08 28.11 34.00
CA ALA A 585 -12.22 28.99 35.15
C ALA A 585 -13.66 29.47 35.36
N GLN A 586 -14.36 29.89 34.29
CA GLN A 586 -15.78 30.27 34.33
C GLN A 586 -16.67 29.09 34.74
N GLN A 587 -16.39 27.87 34.28
CA GLN A 587 -17.07 26.66 34.77
C GLN A 587 -16.78 26.39 36.26
N LYS A 588 -15.54 26.63 36.72
CA LYS A 588 -15.15 26.49 38.15
C LYS A 588 -15.76 27.60 39.03
N GLU A 589 -16.00 28.80 38.50
CA GLU A 589 -16.70 29.89 39.20
C GLU A 589 -18.22 29.72 39.20
N MET A 590 -18.85 29.35 38.08
CA MET A 590 -20.28 28.99 38.06
C MET A 590 -20.55 27.82 39.02
N GLY A 591 -19.68 26.81 39.04
CA GLY A 591 -19.75 25.73 40.03
C GLY A 591 -19.62 26.22 41.48
N LYS A 592 -18.69 27.15 41.77
CA LYS A 592 -18.52 27.72 43.12
C LYS A 592 -19.66 28.64 43.55
N ASN A 593 -20.32 29.35 42.64
CA ASN A 593 -21.48 30.18 42.95
C ASN A 593 -22.72 29.30 43.22
N MET A 594 -22.97 28.30 42.36
CA MET A 594 -24.04 27.30 42.56
C MET A 594 -23.86 26.45 43.83
N LEU A 595 -22.64 26.35 44.37
CA LEU A 595 -22.38 25.73 45.68
C LEU A 595 -22.53 26.69 46.86
N LYS A 596 -22.31 28.00 46.68
CA LYS A 596 -22.45 28.99 47.76
C LYS A 596 -23.90 29.37 48.07
N GLU A 597 -24.78 29.42 47.07
CA GLU A 597 -26.21 29.70 47.32
C GLU A 597 -26.96 28.52 47.96
N ARG A 598 -26.31 27.34 48.09
CA ARG A 598 -26.96 26.10 48.56
C ARG A 598 -26.71 25.73 50.02
N GLU A 599 -25.82 26.43 50.73
CA GLU A 599 -25.48 26.15 52.14
C GLU A 599 -25.95 27.22 53.14
N SER A 600 -26.72 28.23 52.69
CA SER A 600 -27.26 29.26 53.60
C SER A 600 -28.72 29.64 53.31
N ILE A 601 -29.66 28.83 53.81
CA ILE A 601 -30.78 29.26 54.68
C ILE A 601 -31.55 28.02 55.20
N PRO A 602 -32.03 27.99 56.47
CA PRO A 602 -32.70 26.81 57.05
C PRO A 602 -34.21 26.73 56.78
N SER A 603 -34.81 25.63 57.24
CA SER A 603 -36.24 25.32 57.19
C SER A 603 -37.17 26.38 57.82
N ASN A 604 -38.46 26.31 57.44
CA ASN A 604 -39.60 27.10 57.93
C ASN A 604 -39.77 28.53 57.39
N ALA A 605 -40.19 28.60 56.13
CA ALA A 605 -41.18 29.58 55.68
C ALA A 605 -42.26 28.85 54.87
N SER A 606 -43.45 28.67 55.44
CA SER A 606 -44.57 27.99 54.78
C SER A 606 -45.39 28.97 53.94
N TRP A 607 -45.78 28.55 52.73
CA TRP A 607 -47.00 29.00 52.08
C TRP A 607 -47.86 27.78 51.72
N PRO A 608 -49.21 27.85 51.83
CA PRO A 608 -50.00 26.65 52.10
C PRO A 608 -50.67 26.05 50.86
N ASN A 609 -51.11 24.79 51.02
CA ASN A 609 -52.00 24.04 50.12
C ASN A 609 -51.45 23.68 48.73
N SER A 610 -50.86 22.48 48.67
CA SER A 610 -51.13 21.41 47.66
C SER A 610 -49.83 20.61 47.42
N ASP A 611 -49.28 19.89 48.39
CA ASP A 611 -49.90 18.74 49.08
C ASP A 611 -51.14 18.13 48.38
N ARG A 612 -50.92 17.71 47.14
CA ARG A 612 -51.41 16.42 46.65
C ARG A 612 -50.28 15.77 45.85
N HIS A 613 -50.16 14.44 45.98
CA HIS A 613 -49.66 13.65 44.86
C HIS A 613 -50.55 13.98 43.66
N VAL A 614 -49.95 14.51 42.59
CA VAL A 614 -50.46 14.28 41.24
C VAL A 614 -49.77 12.98 40.85
N ASP A 615 -50.47 11.86 40.98
CA ASP A 615 -49.85 10.57 40.73
C ASP A 615 -49.41 10.48 39.26
N GLN A 616 -48.47 9.58 38.97
CA GLN A 616 -47.99 9.45 37.60
C GLN A 616 -49.10 8.98 36.64
N GLU A 617 -50.17 8.38 37.18
CA GLU A 617 -51.43 8.14 36.48
C GLU A 617 -52.26 9.43 36.26
N ASP A 618 -52.40 10.34 37.23
CA ASP A 618 -53.06 11.66 37.01
C ASP A 618 -52.32 12.49 35.93
N ALA A 619 -50.98 12.46 35.92
CA ALA A 619 -50.19 13.14 34.91
C ALA A 619 -50.37 12.51 33.51
N ILE A 620 -50.53 11.18 33.47
CA ILE A 620 -50.86 10.43 32.25
C ILE A 620 -52.34 10.64 31.86
N GLU A 621 -53.28 10.80 32.79
CA GLU A 621 -54.69 11.08 32.52
C GLU A 621 -54.91 12.54 32.09
N ALA A 622 -54.11 13.48 32.57
CA ALA A 622 -54.05 14.84 32.00
C ALA A 622 -53.49 14.82 30.57
N TYR A 623 -52.45 14.03 30.29
CA TYR A 623 -51.88 13.88 28.95
C TYR A 623 -52.82 13.12 27.99
N GLN A 624 -53.50 12.07 28.50
CA GLN A 624 -54.54 11.34 27.77
C GLN A 624 -55.81 12.18 27.61
N GLY A 625 -56.17 13.02 28.57
CA GLY A 625 -57.26 14.01 28.50
C GLY A 625 -56.99 15.09 27.44
N MET A 626 -55.73 15.55 27.34
CA MET A 626 -55.28 16.37 26.20
C MET A 626 -55.32 15.61 24.87
N CYS A 627 -55.18 14.28 24.86
CA CYS A 627 -55.35 13.44 23.67
C CYS A 627 -56.83 13.10 23.36
N GLU A 628 -57.70 13.03 24.37
CA GLU A 628 -59.14 12.76 24.28
C GLU A 628 -59.92 14.00 23.83
N THR A 629 -59.57 15.18 24.32
CA THR A 629 -60.07 16.46 23.80
C THR A 629 -59.62 16.70 22.34
N ASN A 630 -58.43 16.22 21.97
CA ASN A 630 -57.96 16.10 20.58
C ASN A 630 -58.58 14.92 19.78
N ARG A 631 -59.46 14.11 20.38
CA ARG A 631 -60.24 13.04 19.71
C ARG A 631 -61.73 13.32 19.65
N LYS A 632 -62.27 14.10 20.59
CA LYS A 632 -63.69 14.50 20.69
C LYS A 632 -63.96 15.91 20.14
N THR A 633 -63.00 16.48 19.41
CA THR A 633 -63.21 17.65 18.53
C THR A 633 -63.58 17.16 17.13
N GLU A 634 -64.78 16.60 17.00
CA GLU A 634 -65.38 16.20 15.70
C GLU A 634 -65.80 17.42 14.84
N ASP A 635 -65.68 18.64 15.38
CA ASP A 635 -66.18 19.88 14.79
C ASP A 635 -65.05 20.74 14.18
N TRP A 636 -64.43 20.21 13.12
CA TRP A 636 -63.57 20.96 12.20
C TRP A 636 -64.11 20.98 10.76
N GLY A 637 -65.38 20.62 10.58
CA GLY A 637 -66.09 20.60 9.28
C GLY A 637 -66.39 21.98 8.67
N TYR A 638 -65.76 23.05 9.17
CA TYR A 638 -66.02 24.45 8.80
C TYR A 638 -64.75 25.24 8.43
N LEU A 639 -63.64 24.57 8.10
CA LEU A 639 -62.42 25.21 7.57
C LEU A 639 -61.99 24.58 6.23
N ASN A 640 -62.55 25.15 5.17
CA ASN A 640 -62.48 24.79 3.74
C ASN A 640 -63.17 23.47 3.35
N GLU A 641 -63.78 23.50 2.17
CA GLU A 641 -64.75 22.48 1.68
C GLU A 641 -64.08 21.15 1.27
N ASP A 642 -62.77 21.16 1.03
CA ASP A 642 -62.00 20.01 0.49
C ASP A 642 -61.31 19.14 1.56
N GLY A 643 -61.29 19.55 2.84
CA GLY A 643 -60.74 18.77 3.96
C GLY A 643 -59.20 18.58 3.99
N GLU A 644 -58.48 18.97 2.94
CA GLU A 644 -57.03 18.77 2.78
C GLU A 644 -56.19 19.30 3.95
N LEU A 645 -56.60 20.43 4.55
CA LEU A 645 -55.89 21.08 5.64
C LEU A 645 -55.84 20.19 6.91
N GLY A 646 -56.89 19.40 7.16
CA GLY A 646 -56.93 18.44 8.25
C GLY A 646 -55.95 17.28 8.04
N LEU A 647 -55.89 16.76 6.81
CA LEU A 647 -54.93 15.72 6.41
C LEU A 647 -53.49 16.23 6.49
N ALA A 648 -53.24 17.46 6.03
CA ALA A 648 -51.93 18.11 6.13
C ALA A 648 -51.48 18.28 7.58
N TYR A 649 -52.37 18.73 8.48
CA TYR A 649 -52.08 18.85 9.91
C TYR A 649 -51.84 17.49 10.58
N GLN A 650 -52.61 16.46 10.20
CA GLN A 650 -52.43 15.10 10.71
C GLN A 650 -51.09 14.49 10.24
N GLY A 651 -50.69 14.74 8.99
CA GLY A 651 -49.37 14.39 8.45
C GLY A 651 -48.23 15.10 9.20
N LEU A 652 -48.34 16.42 9.41
CA LEU A 652 -47.40 17.20 10.22
C LEU A 652 -47.26 16.64 11.64
N LYS A 653 -48.37 16.23 12.27
CA LYS A 653 -48.39 15.63 13.62
C LYS A 653 -47.75 14.24 13.66
N GLN A 654 -47.76 13.48 12.56
CA GLN A 654 -47.01 12.22 12.43
C GLN A 654 -45.52 12.46 12.16
N VAL A 655 -45.17 13.40 11.28
CA VAL A 655 -43.78 13.80 11.00
C VAL A 655 -43.09 14.35 12.24
N ALA A 656 -43.77 15.19 13.02
CA ALA A 656 -43.26 15.72 14.29
C ALA A 656 -42.92 14.61 15.30
N ARG A 657 -43.82 13.63 15.48
CA ARG A 657 -43.57 12.44 16.32
C ARG A 657 -42.41 11.58 15.82
N LEU A 658 -42.25 11.44 14.50
CA LEU A 658 -41.15 10.68 13.91
C LEU A 658 -39.80 11.38 14.16
N LEU A 659 -39.75 12.71 14.02
CA LEU A 659 -38.59 13.54 14.36
C LEU A 659 -38.27 13.50 15.85
N GLU A 660 -39.28 13.60 16.72
CA GLU A 660 -39.12 13.51 18.17
C GLU A 660 -38.57 12.14 18.59
N ALA A 661 -39.11 11.04 18.04
CA ALA A 661 -38.58 9.70 18.26
C ALA A 661 -37.14 9.53 17.74
N GLN A 662 -36.81 10.09 16.57
CA GLN A 662 -35.43 10.07 16.03
C GLN A 662 -34.46 10.89 16.89
N LEU A 663 -34.89 12.03 17.45
CA LEU A 663 -34.08 12.86 18.34
C LEU A 663 -33.89 12.20 19.72
N GLN A 664 -34.91 11.53 20.26
CA GLN A 664 -34.78 10.72 21.48
C GLN A 664 -33.84 9.53 21.26
N ASP A 665 -33.96 8.83 20.13
CA ASP A 665 -33.11 7.68 19.81
C ASP A 665 -31.65 8.09 19.48
N GLN A 666 -31.42 9.30 18.93
CA GLN A 666 -30.08 9.88 18.84
C GLN A 666 -29.52 10.32 20.20
N ARG A 667 -30.32 10.96 21.07
CA ARG A 667 -29.88 11.30 22.44
C ARG A 667 -29.44 10.06 23.19
N ARG A 668 -30.27 9.01 23.18
CA ARG A 668 -29.95 7.73 23.83
C ARG A 668 -28.65 7.11 23.29
N LYS A 669 -28.43 7.10 21.97
CA LYS A 669 -27.17 6.62 21.38
C LYS A 669 -25.96 7.45 21.82
N HIS A 670 -26.11 8.78 21.87
CA HIS A 670 -25.03 9.65 22.35
C HIS A 670 -24.77 9.47 23.86
N GLU A 671 -25.80 9.18 24.65
CA GLU A 671 -25.72 8.89 26.08
C GLU A 671 -25.04 7.53 26.33
N GLU A 672 -25.42 6.49 25.57
CA GLU A 672 -24.75 5.18 25.51
C GLU A 672 -23.27 5.32 25.06
N GLU A 673 -22.95 6.17 24.08
CA GLU A 673 -21.57 6.48 23.66
C GLU A 673 -20.77 7.20 24.76
N MET A 674 -21.36 8.22 25.40
CA MET A 674 -20.72 9.00 26.45
C MET A 674 -20.49 8.18 27.73
N GLU A 675 -21.40 7.27 28.06
CA GLU A 675 -21.21 6.30 29.15
C GLU A 675 -20.16 5.24 28.77
N GLY A 676 -20.13 4.78 27.52
CA GLY A 676 -19.04 3.94 27.00
C GLY A 676 -17.65 4.61 27.10
N LEU A 677 -17.56 5.91 26.83
CA LEU A 677 -16.33 6.69 26.96
C LEU A 677 -15.93 6.94 28.42
N ARG A 678 -16.89 7.13 29.34
CA ARG A 678 -16.62 7.20 30.79
C ARG A 678 -16.05 5.89 31.32
N ASN A 679 -16.69 4.77 31.02
CA ASN A 679 -16.21 3.45 31.41
C ASN A 679 -14.79 3.15 30.88
N GLN A 680 -14.41 3.67 29.71
CA GLN A 680 -13.03 3.59 29.20
C GLN A 680 -12.05 4.48 29.97
N LEU A 681 -12.44 5.69 30.37
CA LEU A 681 -11.61 6.57 31.20
C LEU A 681 -11.41 6.00 32.61
N ASP A 682 -12.46 5.45 33.22
CA ASP A 682 -12.40 4.87 34.57
C ASP A 682 -11.51 3.60 34.57
N ALA A 683 -11.64 2.74 33.55
CA ALA A 683 -10.74 1.59 33.36
C ALA A 683 -9.27 2.00 33.15
N MET A 684 -9.02 3.05 32.38
CA MET A 684 -7.68 3.63 32.19
C MET A 684 -7.11 4.23 33.49
N GLN A 685 -7.95 4.83 34.35
CA GLN A 685 -7.53 5.31 35.67
C GLN A 685 -7.23 4.15 36.63
N GLU A 686 -8.04 3.09 36.65
CA GLU A 686 -7.74 1.89 37.44
C GLU A 686 -6.42 1.24 37.01
N GLU A 687 -6.17 1.12 35.70
CA GLU A 687 -4.93 0.52 35.20
C GLU A 687 -3.70 1.42 35.49
N LEU A 688 -3.83 2.74 35.36
CA LEU A 688 -2.78 3.68 35.75
C LEU A 688 -2.47 3.59 37.27
N GLN A 689 -3.49 3.48 38.12
CA GLN A 689 -3.30 3.25 39.56
C GLN A 689 -2.61 1.91 39.84
N LYS A 690 -3.02 0.82 39.17
CA LYS A 690 -2.37 -0.50 39.30
C LYS A 690 -0.90 -0.45 38.88
N GLN A 691 -0.56 0.28 37.81
CA GLN A 691 0.83 0.46 37.37
C GLN A 691 1.66 1.33 38.36
N GLN A 692 1.08 2.39 38.94
CA GLN A 692 1.73 3.15 40.01
C GLN A 692 1.95 2.29 41.26
N GLN A 693 0.96 1.50 41.67
CA GLN A 693 1.06 0.64 42.85
C GLN A 693 2.08 -0.50 42.66
N ALA A 694 2.13 -1.11 41.47
CA ALA A 694 3.12 -2.14 41.12
C ALA A 694 4.56 -1.60 41.04
N SER A 695 4.75 -0.39 40.50
CA SER A 695 6.07 0.24 40.46
C SER A 695 6.56 0.67 41.85
N LEU A 696 5.67 1.15 42.72
CA LEU A 696 5.96 1.41 44.14
C LEU A 696 6.35 0.14 44.91
N GLN A 697 5.67 -0.99 44.69
CA GLN A 697 6.08 -2.28 45.27
C GLN A 697 7.44 -2.74 44.73
N THR A 698 7.67 -2.61 43.42
CA THR A 698 8.94 -3.00 42.78
C THR A 698 10.14 -2.22 43.37
N LEU A 699 9.96 -0.93 43.65
CA LEU A 699 10.97 -0.07 44.27
C LEU A 699 11.39 -0.49 45.69
N GLN A 700 10.62 -1.32 46.39
CA GLN A 700 10.94 -1.80 47.74
C GLN A 700 11.73 -3.13 47.77
N LEU A 701 11.91 -3.78 46.62
CA LEU A 701 12.56 -5.09 46.51
C LEU A 701 14.08 -5.01 46.26
N SER A 702 14.79 -6.10 46.59
CA SER A 702 16.24 -6.23 46.32
C SER A 702 16.56 -6.16 44.81
N PRO A 703 17.67 -5.54 44.38
CA PRO A 703 17.98 -5.36 42.95
C PRO A 703 18.01 -6.63 42.10
N GLU A 704 18.37 -7.78 42.68
CA GLU A 704 18.36 -9.08 41.97
C GLU A 704 16.92 -9.56 41.73
N VAL A 705 16.04 -9.39 42.71
CA VAL A 705 14.59 -9.72 42.61
C VAL A 705 13.88 -8.76 41.66
N GLN A 706 14.26 -7.47 41.64
CA GLN A 706 13.72 -6.49 40.68
C GLN A 706 13.97 -6.91 39.22
N VAL A 707 15.17 -7.45 38.92
CA VAL A 707 15.50 -7.91 37.57
C VAL A 707 14.76 -9.20 37.20
N GLU A 708 14.63 -10.15 38.13
CA GLU A 708 13.88 -11.39 37.89
C GLU A 708 12.37 -11.13 37.72
N LEU A 709 11.78 -10.29 38.58
CA LEU A 709 10.37 -9.89 38.47
C LEU A 709 10.09 -9.11 37.18
N GLY A 710 10.97 -8.18 36.80
CA GLY A 710 10.86 -7.42 35.56
C GLY A 710 10.97 -8.30 34.30
N LEU A 711 11.82 -9.35 34.33
CA LEU A 711 11.89 -10.34 33.26
C LEU A 711 10.62 -11.20 33.18
N GLN A 712 10.06 -11.63 34.32
CA GLN A 712 8.79 -12.35 34.35
C GLN A 712 7.61 -11.50 33.87
N GLN A 713 7.55 -10.23 34.27
CA GLN A 713 6.56 -9.26 33.81
C GLN A 713 6.65 -9.03 32.29
N GLU A 714 7.85 -8.85 31.74
CA GLU A 714 8.04 -8.65 30.30
C GLU A 714 7.71 -9.93 29.49
N ILE A 715 8.06 -11.12 30.00
CA ILE A 715 7.62 -12.40 29.40
C ILE A 715 6.09 -12.51 29.42
N THR A 716 5.44 -12.12 30.52
CA THR A 716 3.97 -12.17 30.65
C THR A 716 3.30 -11.17 29.71
N ARG A 717 3.80 -9.92 29.63
CA ARG A 717 3.34 -8.89 28.71
C ARG A 717 3.43 -9.35 27.26
N LEU A 718 4.59 -9.87 26.85
CA LEU A 718 4.80 -10.41 25.50
C LEU A 718 3.92 -11.65 25.23
N THR A 719 3.62 -12.46 26.24
CA THR A 719 2.70 -13.60 26.09
C THR A 719 1.26 -13.13 25.84
N ASN A 720 0.80 -12.13 26.58
CA ASN A 720 -0.53 -11.53 26.40
C ASN A 720 -0.63 -10.79 25.06
N GLU A 721 0.36 -9.98 24.67
CA GLU A 721 0.36 -9.29 23.36
C GLU A 721 0.30 -10.29 22.19
N ASN A 722 0.97 -11.44 22.30
CA ASN A 722 0.84 -12.50 21.29
C ASN A 722 -0.53 -13.20 21.30
N LEU A 723 -1.22 -13.27 22.45
CA LEU A 723 -2.58 -13.79 22.55
C LEU A 723 -3.59 -12.81 21.95
N ASP A 724 -3.48 -11.52 22.27
CA ASP A 724 -4.35 -10.45 21.74
C ASP A 724 -4.20 -10.31 20.22
N LEU A 725 -2.96 -10.37 19.71
CA LEU A 725 -2.70 -10.40 18.27
C LEU A 725 -3.30 -11.64 17.60
N LYS A 726 -3.25 -12.80 18.26
CA LYS A 726 -3.88 -14.04 17.76
C LYS A 726 -5.41 -13.93 17.75
N GLU A 727 -6.01 -13.37 18.80
CA GLU A 727 -7.45 -13.09 18.83
C GLU A 727 -7.86 -12.08 17.76
N LEU A 728 -7.05 -11.05 17.52
CA LEU A 728 -7.29 -10.06 16.47
C LEU A 728 -7.23 -10.70 15.08
N VAL A 729 -6.26 -11.58 14.82
CA VAL A 729 -6.20 -12.38 13.59
C VAL A 729 -7.43 -13.27 13.45
N GLU A 730 -7.86 -13.98 14.50
CA GLU A 730 -9.10 -14.77 14.45
C GLU A 730 -10.35 -13.92 14.22
N LYS A 731 -10.44 -12.72 14.81
CA LYS A 731 -11.56 -11.77 14.60
C LYS A 731 -11.56 -11.23 13.17
N LEU A 732 -10.39 -10.94 12.59
CA LEU A 732 -10.22 -10.55 11.20
C LEU A 732 -10.58 -11.69 10.24
N GLU A 733 -10.12 -12.92 10.46
CA GLU A 733 -10.54 -14.10 9.68
C GLU A 733 -12.06 -14.31 9.75
N LYS A 734 -12.67 -14.18 10.93
CA LYS A 734 -14.13 -14.33 11.11
C LYS A 734 -14.88 -13.23 10.36
N ASN A 735 -14.34 -12.01 10.27
CA ASN A 735 -14.92 -10.92 9.48
C ASN A 735 -14.68 -11.10 7.96
N GLU A 736 -13.51 -11.57 7.54
CA GLU A 736 -13.22 -11.95 6.15
C GLU A 736 -14.19 -13.05 5.66
N LYS A 737 -14.44 -14.06 6.51
CA LYS A 737 -15.41 -15.14 6.25
C LYS A 737 -16.86 -14.62 6.20
N LYS A 738 -17.22 -13.57 6.95
CA LYS A 738 -18.52 -12.87 6.82
C LYS A 738 -18.61 -12.08 5.52
N LEU A 739 -17.58 -11.28 5.20
CA LEU A 739 -17.51 -10.47 3.98
C LEU A 739 -17.55 -11.35 2.72
N LYS A 740 -16.79 -12.45 2.67
CA LYS A 740 -16.85 -13.44 1.58
C LYS A 740 -18.24 -14.10 1.44
N LYS A 741 -18.97 -14.33 2.54
CA LYS A 741 -20.37 -14.78 2.49
C LYS A 741 -21.31 -13.70 1.94
N GLN A 742 -21.17 -12.45 2.38
CA GLN A 742 -21.95 -11.32 1.85
C GLN A 742 -21.67 -11.09 0.36
N LEU A 743 -20.40 -11.08 -0.05
CA LEU A 743 -20.00 -10.97 -1.45
C LEU A 743 -20.62 -12.07 -2.30
N LYS A 744 -20.63 -13.33 -1.82
CA LYS A 744 -21.25 -14.46 -2.53
C LYS A 744 -22.79 -14.33 -2.62
N ILE A 745 -23.44 -13.69 -1.65
CA ILE A 745 -24.88 -13.36 -1.72
C ILE A 745 -25.13 -12.23 -2.75
N TYR A 746 -24.28 -11.20 -2.78
CA TYR A 746 -24.39 -10.13 -3.79
C TYR A 746 -24.09 -10.62 -5.21
N MET A 747 -23.04 -11.43 -5.41
CA MET A 747 -22.75 -12.07 -6.69
C MET A 747 -23.91 -12.96 -7.15
N LYS A 748 -24.54 -13.72 -6.24
CA LYS A 748 -25.75 -14.46 -6.59
C LYS A 748 -26.89 -13.52 -6.99
N LYS A 749 -27.17 -12.44 -6.24
CA LYS A 749 -28.20 -11.45 -6.61
C LYS A 749 -27.94 -10.77 -7.96
N VAL A 750 -26.67 -10.56 -8.34
CA VAL A 750 -26.30 -10.05 -9.67
C VAL A 750 -26.56 -11.10 -10.74
N GLN A 751 -26.16 -12.36 -10.53
CA GLN A 751 -26.43 -13.46 -11.46
C GLN A 751 -27.94 -13.74 -11.62
N ASP A 752 -28.71 -13.65 -10.54
CA ASP A 752 -30.19 -13.75 -10.57
C ASP A 752 -30.80 -12.57 -11.37
N PHE A 753 -30.16 -11.39 -11.39
CA PHE A 753 -30.55 -10.23 -12.22
C PHE A 753 -30.15 -10.38 -13.69
N GLU A 754 -28.95 -10.88 -13.98
CA GLU A 754 -28.44 -11.13 -15.35
C GLU A 754 -29.24 -12.25 -16.04
N ALA A 755 -29.59 -13.31 -15.30
CA ALA A 755 -30.51 -14.35 -15.77
C ALA A 755 -31.94 -13.84 -16.03
N SER A 756 -32.32 -12.71 -15.42
CA SER A 756 -33.62 -12.07 -15.65
C SER A 756 -33.67 -11.14 -16.87
N GLN A 757 -32.53 -10.88 -17.54
CA GLN A 757 -32.47 -10.06 -18.76
C GLN A 757 -32.27 -10.87 -20.06
N THR A 758 -31.96 -12.17 -19.98
CA THR A 758 -31.58 -13.01 -21.14
C THR A 758 -32.75 -13.70 -21.85
N THR A 759 -33.99 -13.21 -21.70
CA THR A 759 -35.21 -13.81 -22.26
C THR A 759 -35.85 -13.01 -23.40
N LEU A 760 -35.06 -12.60 -24.41
CA LEU A 760 -35.58 -12.20 -25.73
C LEU A 760 -34.80 -12.89 -26.88
N PRO A 761 -35.47 -13.35 -27.96
CA PRO A 761 -34.80 -14.15 -29.00
C PRO A 761 -33.98 -13.29 -29.97
N ALA A 762 -32.86 -13.86 -30.47
CA ALA A 762 -32.07 -13.27 -31.53
C ALA A 762 -32.61 -13.61 -32.93
N ASP A 763 -32.65 -12.63 -33.82
CA ASP A 763 -32.64 -12.82 -35.28
C ASP A 763 -32.04 -11.58 -35.99
N ARG A 764 -31.67 -11.76 -37.26
CA ARG A 764 -31.31 -10.76 -38.29
C ARG A 764 -29.90 -10.20 -38.26
N ARG A 765 -29.05 -10.90 -39.03
CA ARG A 765 -27.91 -10.29 -39.77
C ARG A 765 -28.42 -9.16 -40.68
N PRO A 766 -27.54 -8.22 -41.02
CA PRO A 766 -27.31 -7.97 -42.46
C PRO A 766 -25.87 -8.28 -42.89
N HIS A 767 -25.68 -8.59 -44.17
CA HIS A 767 -24.40 -8.34 -44.86
C HIS A 767 -24.20 -6.83 -45.02
N ASP A 768 -22.95 -6.37 -45.15
CA ASP A 768 -22.69 -5.26 -46.05
C ASP A 768 -21.37 -5.41 -46.85
N SER A 769 -21.57 -5.75 -48.12
CA SER A 769 -20.98 -5.12 -49.32
C SER A 769 -19.55 -4.54 -49.26
N ASN A 770 -18.69 -5.06 -50.15
CA ASN A 770 -17.43 -4.40 -50.51
C ASN A 770 -17.66 -3.02 -51.15
N MET A 771 -16.98 -1.99 -50.64
CA MET A 771 -16.51 -0.87 -51.46
C MET A 771 -15.02 -0.62 -51.21
N GLN A 772 -14.20 -0.93 -52.22
CA GLN A 772 -12.80 -0.50 -52.25
C GLN A 772 -12.73 0.96 -52.70
N VAL A 773 -12.24 1.84 -51.82
CA VAL A 773 -11.66 3.13 -52.20
C VAL A 773 -10.25 3.16 -51.61
N ALA A 774 -9.25 3.30 -52.49
CA ALA A 774 -7.86 3.10 -52.12
C ALA A 774 -7.28 4.29 -51.33
N VAL A 775 -7.48 4.28 -50.01
CA VAL A 775 -6.65 5.04 -49.06
C VAL A 775 -5.60 4.10 -48.50
N GLN A 776 -4.33 4.40 -48.70
CA GLN A 776 -3.23 3.68 -48.06
C GLN A 776 -3.33 3.86 -46.54
N ARG A 777 -3.92 2.87 -45.86
CA ARG A 777 -3.81 2.76 -44.41
C ARG A 777 -2.34 2.50 -44.08
N LYS A 778 -1.73 3.39 -43.30
CA LYS A 778 -0.54 3.00 -42.53
C LYS A 778 -0.93 1.77 -41.69
N GLU A 779 -0.04 0.79 -41.64
CA GLU A 779 -0.19 -0.33 -40.72
C GLU A 779 -0.31 0.22 -39.29
N LYS A 780 -1.14 -0.43 -38.45
CA LYS A 780 -1.19 -0.06 -37.03
C LYS A 780 0.15 -0.45 -36.41
N ASP A 781 0.79 0.48 -35.71
CA ASP A 781 1.93 0.16 -34.85
C ASP A 781 1.48 -0.87 -33.80
N PHE A 782 1.90 -2.13 -33.98
CA PHE A 782 1.59 -3.24 -33.09
C PHE A 782 2.18 -2.96 -31.70
N GLN A 783 1.34 -3.02 -30.66
CA GLN A 783 1.78 -2.64 -29.31
C GLN A 783 2.47 -3.78 -28.56
N GLY A 784 2.63 -4.97 -29.16
CA GLY A 784 3.23 -6.12 -28.50
C GLY A 784 2.30 -6.76 -27.46
N MET A 785 0.99 -6.79 -27.73
CA MET A 785 -0.02 -7.45 -26.90
C MET A 785 -0.79 -8.49 -27.71
N LEU A 786 -1.19 -9.60 -27.08
CA LEU A 786 -1.92 -10.68 -27.74
C LEU A 786 -3.27 -10.91 -27.07
N GLU A 787 -4.35 -10.64 -27.79
CA GLU A 787 -5.71 -10.95 -27.35
C GLU A 787 -6.06 -12.42 -27.62
N TYR A 788 -6.80 -13.02 -26.70
CA TYR A 788 -7.41 -14.35 -26.80
C TYR A 788 -8.79 -14.31 -26.12
N TYR A 789 -9.77 -15.10 -26.58
CA TYR A 789 -11.07 -15.23 -25.91
C TYR A 789 -10.99 -16.17 -24.70
N LYS A 790 -11.83 -15.98 -23.68
CA LYS A 790 -11.76 -16.80 -22.45
C LYS A 790 -12.01 -18.30 -22.72
N GLU A 791 -12.77 -18.62 -23.77
CA GLU A 791 -13.03 -19.98 -24.25
C GLU A 791 -11.78 -20.66 -24.85
N ASP A 792 -10.83 -19.88 -25.39
CA ASP A 792 -9.59 -20.38 -25.99
C ASP A 792 -8.45 -20.61 -25.00
N GLU A 793 -8.59 -20.25 -23.71
CA GLU A 793 -7.51 -20.46 -22.73
C GLU A 793 -7.02 -21.92 -22.65
N PRO A 794 -7.90 -22.94 -22.64
CA PRO A 794 -7.46 -24.34 -22.68
C PRO A 794 -6.75 -24.72 -23.99
N LEU A 795 -7.11 -24.08 -25.11
CA LEU A 795 -6.49 -24.30 -26.42
C LEU A 795 -5.09 -23.66 -26.48
N LEU A 796 -4.95 -22.43 -25.99
CA LEU A 796 -3.67 -21.75 -25.81
C LEU A 796 -2.72 -22.57 -24.93
N ILE A 797 -3.17 -23.01 -23.76
CA ILE A 797 -2.35 -23.79 -22.83
C ILE A 797 -2.03 -25.19 -23.38
N ARG A 798 -2.92 -25.80 -24.19
CA ARG A 798 -2.60 -27.04 -24.89
C ARG A 798 -1.51 -26.84 -25.93
N ASN A 799 -1.75 -25.95 -26.90
CA ASN A 799 -0.89 -25.78 -28.07
C ASN A 799 0.48 -25.16 -27.70
N LEU A 800 0.52 -24.24 -26.74
CA LEU A 800 1.73 -23.53 -26.32
C LEU A 800 2.48 -24.20 -25.15
N ILE A 801 1.85 -25.12 -24.42
CA ILE A 801 2.48 -25.79 -23.27
C ILE A 801 2.40 -27.31 -23.36
N THR A 802 1.21 -27.92 -23.35
CA THR A 802 1.12 -29.39 -23.12
C THR A 802 1.56 -30.26 -24.30
N ASP A 803 1.38 -29.75 -25.52
CA ASP A 803 1.58 -30.48 -26.76
C ASP A 803 2.77 -29.92 -27.58
N LEU A 804 3.37 -28.81 -27.08
CA LEU A 804 4.53 -28.17 -27.69
C LEU A 804 5.78 -29.05 -27.60
N LYS A 805 6.56 -29.12 -28.68
CA LYS A 805 7.86 -29.79 -28.73
C LYS A 805 8.98 -28.76 -28.82
N PRO A 806 10.09 -28.87 -28.07
CA PRO A 806 11.18 -27.89 -28.12
C PRO A 806 11.75 -27.71 -29.54
N GLN A 807 11.83 -28.80 -30.33
CA GLN A 807 12.37 -28.78 -31.69
C GLN A 807 11.44 -28.08 -32.71
N ALA A 808 10.19 -27.76 -32.35
CA ALA A 808 9.30 -26.95 -33.18
C ALA A 808 9.56 -25.43 -33.04
N VAL A 809 10.39 -25.03 -32.09
CA VAL A 809 10.64 -23.63 -31.69
C VAL A 809 12.12 -23.23 -31.86
N SER A 810 13.03 -24.20 -31.99
CA SER A 810 14.49 -23.98 -32.09
C SER A 810 14.94 -23.10 -33.27
N ALA A 811 14.15 -23.00 -34.34
CA ALA A 811 14.39 -22.09 -35.47
C ALA A 811 13.89 -20.65 -35.23
N THR A 812 13.52 -20.29 -34.00
CA THR A 812 12.89 -19.02 -33.65
C THR A 812 13.58 -18.36 -32.45
N VAL A 813 13.00 -17.27 -31.91
CA VAL A 813 13.56 -16.58 -30.74
C VAL A 813 13.58 -17.53 -29.52
N PRO A 814 14.74 -17.71 -28.84
CA PRO A 814 14.80 -18.56 -27.64
C PRO A 814 13.82 -18.11 -26.56
N CYS A 815 13.19 -19.07 -25.89
CA CYS A 815 12.08 -18.86 -24.94
C CYS A 815 10.85 -18.12 -25.52
N LEU A 816 10.55 -18.26 -26.83
CA LEU A 816 9.35 -17.70 -27.46
C LEU A 816 8.03 -17.93 -26.67
N PRO A 817 7.74 -19.14 -26.14
CA PRO A 817 6.52 -19.37 -25.34
C PRO A 817 6.40 -18.45 -24.12
N ALA A 818 7.50 -18.17 -23.42
CA ALA A 818 7.50 -17.25 -22.29
C ALA A 818 7.10 -15.83 -22.69
N TYR A 819 7.55 -15.36 -23.85
CA TYR A 819 7.15 -14.05 -24.39
C TYR A 819 5.69 -14.03 -24.86
N ILE A 820 5.20 -15.09 -25.50
CA ILE A 820 3.79 -15.19 -25.93
C ILE A 820 2.87 -15.17 -24.70
N LEU A 821 3.16 -15.98 -23.68
CA LEU A 821 2.42 -15.98 -22.42
C LEU A 821 2.46 -14.61 -21.73
N PHE A 822 3.60 -13.92 -21.74
CA PHE A 822 3.69 -12.57 -21.21
C PHE A 822 2.87 -11.56 -22.03
N MET A 823 2.87 -11.62 -23.37
CA MET A 823 2.04 -10.72 -24.21
C MET A 823 0.53 -10.95 -24.03
N CYS A 824 0.09 -12.19 -23.79
CA CYS A 824 -1.30 -12.49 -23.43
C CYS A 824 -1.66 -11.96 -22.03
N LEU A 825 -0.76 -12.09 -21.07
CA LEU A 825 -0.91 -11.52 -19.72
C LEU A 825 -0.92 -9.98 -19.75
N ARG A 826 -0.10 -9.36 -20.60
CA ARG A 826 -0.05 -7.90 -20.80
C ARG A 826 -1.37 -7.36 -21.37
N HIS A 827 -2.03 -8.12 -22.24
CA HIS A 827 -3.38 -7.80 -22.70
C HIS A 827 -4.42 -7.93 -21.59
N ALA A 828 -4.33 -8.98 -20.75
CA ALA A 828 -5.23 -9.15 -19.59
C ALA A 828 -5.08 -8.06 -18.52
N ASP A 829 -3.85 -7.58 -18.27
CA ASP A 829 -3.59 -6.37 -17.48
C ASP A 829 -4.17 -5.12 -18.15
N TYR A 830 -3.94 -4.92 -19.45
CA TYR A 830 -4.45 -3.76 -20.19
C TYR A 830 -5.98 -3.60 -20.15
N ILE A 831 -6.73 -4.70 -20.26
CA ILE A 831 -8.20 -4.69 -20.13
C ILE A 831 -8.71 -4.69 -18.67
N ASN A 832 -7.80 -4.74 -17.69
CA ASN A 832 -8.09 -4.76 -16.25
C ASN A 832 -8.99 -5.94 -15.80
N ASP A 833 -8.71 -7.16 -16.31
CA ASP A 833 -9.45 -8.39 -16.02
C ASP A 833 -8.63 -9.30 -15.08
N ASP A 834 -8.84 -9.13 -13.77
CA ASP A 834 -8.10 -9.83 -12.71
C ASP A 834 -8.28 -11.36 -12.77
N GLN A 835 -9.51 -11.80 -13.07
CA GLN A 835 -9.84 -13.20 -13.25
C GLN A 835 -9.08 -13.82 -14.43
N LYS A 836 -8.94 -13.09 -15.54
CA LYS A 836 -8.18 -13.56 -16.72
C LYS A 836 -6.68 -13.65 -16.43
N VAL A 837 -6.12 -12.69 -15.68
CA VAL A 837 -4.71 -12.76 -15.21
C VAL A 837 -4.51 -13.96 -14.25
N HIS A 838 -5.41 -14.16 -13.29
CA HIS A 838 -5.36 -15.27 -12.34
C HIS A 838 -5.49 -16.64 -13.04
N SER A 839 -6.45 -16.76 -13.97
CA SER A 839 -6.67 -17.98 -14.75
C SER A 839 -5.44 -18.31 -15.59
N LEU A 840 -4.99 -17.38 -16.44
CA LEU A 840 -3.85 -17.61 -17.34
C LEU A 840 -2.58 -18.05 -16.60
N LEU A 841 -2.25 -17.39 -15.49
CA LEU A 841 -1.07 -17.76 -14.68
C LEU A 841 -1.23 -19.13 -14.01
N THR A 842 -2.42 -19.42 -13.47
CA THR A 842 -2.72 -20.71 -12.83
C THR A 842 -2.70 -21.86 -13.85
N SER A 843 -3.35 -21.67 -15.00
CA SER A 843 -3.38 -22.60 -16.13
C SER A 843 -1.97 -22.82 -16.70
N THR A 844 -1.14 -21.77 -16.79
CA THR A 844 0.27 -21.85 -17.19
C THR A 844 1.09 -22.71 -16.23
N ILE A 845 1.06 -22.38 -14.94
CA ILE A 845 1.81 -23.10 -13.89
C ILE A 845 1.40 -24.58 -13.83
N ASN A 846 0.11 -24.87 -13.96
CA ASN A 846 -0.41 -26.24 -13.96
C ASN A 846 -0.10 -26.99 -15.26
N GLY A 847 -0.13 -26.32 -16.42
CA GLY A 847 0.31 -26.86 -17.71
C GLY A 847 1.77 -27.30 -17.68
N ILE A 848 2.67 -26.44 -17.20
CA ILE A 848 4.11 -26.74 -17.12
C ILE A 848 4.37 -27.90 -16.15
N LYS A 849 3.73 -27.91 -14.96
CA LYS A 849 3.80 -29.04 -14.02
C LYS A 849 3.28 -30.36 -14.64
N LYS A 850 2.22 -30.30 -15.46
CA LYS A 850 1.66 -31.47 -16.17
C LYS A 850 2.64 -32.01 -17.22
N VAL A 851 3.33 -31.15 -17.96
CA VAL A 851 4.37 -31.56 -18.94
C VAL A 851 5.55 -32.21 -18.24
N LEU A 852 6.11 -31.58 -17.21
CA LEU A 852 7.28 -32.07 -16.49
C LEU A 852 7.02 -33.38 -15.74
N LYS A 853 5.78 -33.61 -15.28
CA LYS A 853 5.36 -34.90 -14.71
C LYS A 853 5.22 -36.00 -15.78
N LYS A 854 4.87 -35.65 -17.02
CA LYS A 854 4.78 -36.58 -18.16
C LYS A 854 6.17 -36.93 -18.71
N HIS A 855 7.02 -35.92 -18.91
CA HIS A 855 8.36 -36.01 -19.49
C HIS A 855 9.44 -36.03 -18.38
N HIS A 856 9.26 -36.89 -17.37
CA HIS A 856 9.99 -36.74 -16.11
C HIS A 856 11.47 -37.13 -16.13
N GLU A 857 11.90 -37.90 -17.14
CA GLU A 857 13.30 -38.30 -17.39
C GLU A 857 13.95 -37.52 -18.56
N ASP A 858 13.21 -36.59 -19.17
CA ASP A 858 13.58 -35.91 -20.41
C ASP A 858 14.39 -34.64 -20.12
N PHE A 859 15.70 -34.69 -20.37
CA PHE A 859 16.60 -33.55 -20.13
C PHE A 859 16.30 -32.36 -21.06
N GLU A 860 15.95 -32.60 -22.34
CA GLU A 860 15.67 -31.52 -23.28
C GLU A 860 14.39 -30.77 -22.90
N MET A 861 13.31 -31.51 -22.63
CA MET A 861 12.03 -30.93 -22.23
C MET A 861 12.11 -30.24 -20.85
N THR A 862 12.89 -30.79 -19.91
CA THR A 862 13.10 -30.16 -18.59
C THR A 862 13.95 -28.89 -18.70
N SER A 863 15.01 -28.89 -19.53
CA SER A 863 15.83 -27.72 -19.82
C SER A 863 15.02 -26.60 -20.50
N PHE A 864 14.22 -26.96 -21.50
CA PHE A 864 13.33 -26.06 -22.23
C PHE A 864 12.33 -25.35 -21.29
N TRP A 865 11.68 -26.09 -20.38
CA TRP A 865 10.74 -25.47 -19.44
C TRP A 865 11.43 -24.69 -18.32
N LEU A 866 12.64 -25.06 -17.90
CA LEU A 866 13.43 -24.22 -16.99
C LEU A 866 13.73 -22.86 -17.64
N ALA A 867 14.24 -22.86 -18.88
CA ALA A 867 14.56 -21.64 -19.62
C ALA A 867 13.31 -20.75 -19.84
N ASN A 868 12.18 -21.34 -20.20
CA ASN A 868 10.93 -20.60 -20.39
C ASN A 868 10.35 -20.04 -19.06
N VAL A 869 10.34 -20.80 -17.97
CA VAL A 869 9.85 -20.28 -16.67
C VAL A 869 10.78 -19.19 -16.14
N CYS A 870 12.09 -19.34 -16.26
CA CYS A 870 13.05 -18.28 -15.92
C CYS A 870 12.85 -17.03 -16.79
N ARG A 871 12.64 -17.17 -18.11
CA ARG A 871 12.34 -16.04 -18.99
C ARG A 871 11.03 -15.34 -18.64
N LEU A 872 9.95 -16.08 -18.34
CA LEU A 872 8.67 -15.52 -17.90
C LEU A 872 8.80 -14.76 -16.57
N LEU A 873 9.54 -15.33 -15.62
CA LEU A 873 9.89 -14.67 -14.36
C LEU A 873 10.71 -13.39 -14.58
N HIS A 874 11.63 -13.36 -15.55
CA HIS A 874 12.37 -12.15 -15.91
C HIS A 874 11.49 -11.12 -16.60
N CYS A 875 10.56 -11.50 -17.49
CA CYS A 875 9.60 -10.56 -18.07
C CYS A 875 8.71 -9.92 -16.98
N LEU A 876 8.21 -10.71 -16.02
CA LEU A 876 7.44 -10.21 -14.87
C LEU A 876 8.25 -9.33 -13.91
N LYS A 877 9.59 -9.36 -13.95
CA LYS A 877 10.46 -8.38 -13.28
C LYS A 877 10.70 -7.15 -14.17
N GLN A 878 11.08 -7.35 -15.42
CA GLN A 878 11.48 -6.32 -16.38
C GLN A 878 10.36 -5.34 -16.73
N TYR A 879 9.12 -5.82 -16.75
CA TYR A 879 7.93 -5.06 -17.16
C TYR A 879 6.94 -4.83 -16.01
N SER A 880 7.37 -4.85 -14.75
CA SER A 880 6.46 -4.61 -13.60
C SER A 880 6.20 -3.14 -13.28
N GLY A 881 6.96 -2.21 -13.86
CA GLY A 881 6.99 -0.81 -13.41
C GLY A 881 7.91 -0.55 -12.21
N ASP A 882 8.61 -1.57 -11.70
CA ASP A 882 9.61 -1.40 -10.63
C ASP A 882 10.88 -0.71 -11.17
N GLU A 883 11.18 0.51 -10.69
CA GLU A 883 12.35 1.32 -11.13
C GLU A 883 13.68 0.52 -11.14
N GLY A 884 13.86 -0.40 -10.19
CA GLY A 884 15.07 -1.22 -10.08
C GLY A 884 15.29 -2.20 -11.25
N PHE A 885 14.23 -2.80 -11.79
CA PHE A 885 14.31 -3.71 -12.93
C PHE A 885 14.28 -2.98 -14.28
N MET A 886 13.72 -1.77 -14.32
CA MET A 886 13.68 -0.92 -15.52
C MET A 886 15.02 -0.26 -15.88
N THR A 887 16.05 -0.39 -15.03
CA THR A 887 17.37 0.25 -15.20
C THR A 887 18.11 -0.11 -16.50
N GLN A 888 17.80 -1.25 -17.12
CA GLN A 888 18.41 -1.72 -18.37
C GLN A 888 17.43 -1.69 -19.57
N ASN A 889 16.22 -1.18 -19.39
CA ASN A 889 15.20 -1.13 -20.44
C ASN A 889 15.41 0.05 -21.40
N THR A 890 15.13 -0.18 -22.68
CA THR A 890 14.89 0.89 -23.65
C THR A 890 13.60 1.67 -23.31
N PRO A 891 13.43 2.93 -23.76
CA PRO A 891 12.19 3.69 -23.52
C PRO A 891 10.94 2.96 -24.01
N LYS A 892 10.99 2.32 -25.19
CA LYS A 892 9.90 1.48 -25.70
C LYS A 892 9.55 0.31 -24.77
N GLN A 893 10.55 -0.38 -24.23
CA GLN A 893 10.30 -1.47 -23.27
C GLN A 893 9.61 -0.97 -22.00
N ASN A 894 9.87 0.27 -21.57
CA ASN A 894 9.19 0.87 -20.41
C ASN A 894 7.72 1.27 -20.71
N GLU A 895 7.33 1.47 -21.98
CA GLU A 895 5.93 1.66 -22.36
C GLU A 895 5.10 0.36 -22.24
N HIS A 896 5.79 -0.79 -22.25
CA HIS A 896 5.21 -2.15 -22.13
C HIS A 896 5.13 -2.66 -20.70
N CYS A 897 5.48 -1.85 -19.69
CA CYS A 897 5.22 -2.22 -18.30
C CYS A 897 3.72 -2.43 -18.05
N LEU A 898 3.41 -3.38 -17.16
CA LEU A 898 2.09 -3.59 -16.58
C LEU A 898 1.64 -2.34 -15.82
N LYS A 899 0.34 -2.07 -15.82
CA LYS A 899 -0.24 -0.79 -15.37
C LYS A 899 -1.28 -0.94 -14.26
N ASN A 900 -1.92 -2.11 -14.15
CA ASN A 900 -3.06 -2.31 -13.26
C ASN A 900 -2.77 -3.32 -12.12
N PHE A 901 -2.00 -4.38 -12.37
CA PHE A 901 -1.76 -5.44 -11.38
C PHE A 901 -0.29 -5.61 -10.94
N ASP A 902 -0.05 -5.65 -9.63
CA ASP A 902 1.20 -6.16 -9.05
C ASP A 902 1.17 -7.69 -8.98
N LEU A 903 2.15 -8.34 -9.62
CA LEU A 903 2.26 -9.80 -9.71
C LEU A 903 3.38 -10.37 -8.83
N THR A 904 3.80 -9.66 -7.78
CA THR A 904 4.86 -10.07 -6.85
C THR A 904 4.66 -11.46 -6.24
N GLU A 905 3.43 -11.85 -5.89
CA GLU A 905 3.16 -13.21 -5.40
C GLU A 905 3.43 -14.26 -6.48
N TYR A 906 2.97 -14.04 -7.72
CA TYR A 906 3.26 -14.94 -8.85
C TYR A 906 4.76 -14.99 -9.20
N ARG A 907 5.51 -13.89 -9.01
CA ARG A 907 6.98 -13.91 -9.12
C ARG A 907 7.60 -14.88 -8.11
N GLN A 908 7.07 -14.97 -6.88
CA GLN A 908 7.53 -15.95 -5.89
C GLN A 908 7.11 -17.38 -6.26
N VAL A 909 5.87 -17.61 -6.70
CA VAL A 909 5.38 -18.93 -7.13
C VAL A 909 6.16 -19.46 -8.34
N LEU A 910 6.44 -18.62 -9.34
CA LEU A 910 7.27 -18.98 -10.50
C LEU A 910 8.74 -19.20 -10.12
N SER A 911 9.29 -18.43 -9.18
CA SER A 911 10.64 -18.68 -8.65
C SER A 911 10.72 -20.03 -7.92
N HIS A 912 9.70 -20.38 -7.12
CA HIS A 912 9.64 -21.70 -6.49
C HIS A 912 9.46 -22.83 -7.53
N LEU A 913 8.70 -22.60 -8.60
CA LEU A 913 8.63 -23.51 -9.73
C LEU A 913 10.02 -23.69 -10.38
N SER A 914 10.75 -22.61 -10.70
CA SER A 914 12.12 -22.71 -11.24
C SER A 914 13.06 -23.55 -10.36
N ILE A 915 12.95 -23.47 -9.02
CA ILE A 915 13.72 -24.33 -8.10
C ILE A 915 13.34 -25.81 -8.31
N GLN A 916 12.05 -26.14 -8.40
CA GLN A 916 11.58 -27.51 -8.64
C GLN A 916 12.07 -28.06 -10.00
N ILE A 917 11.98 -27.26 -11.07
CA ILE A 917 12.43 -27.68 -12.41
C ILE A 917 13.96 -27.86 -12.43
N TYR A 918 14.72 -26.96 -11.79
CA TYR A 918 16.18 -27.08 -11.67
C TYR A 918 16.57 -28.36 -10.91
N GLN A 919 15.92 -28.65 -9.78
CA GLN A 919 16.17 -29.89 -9.02
C GLN A 919 15.85 -31.13 -9.87
N GLN A 920 14.78 -31.11 -10.65
CA GLN A 920 14.46 -32.18 -11.60
C GLN A 920 15.54 -32.33 -12.69
N LEU A 921 16.01 -31.23 -13.29
CA LEU A 921 17.07 -31.22 -14.30
C LEU A 921 18.38 -31.84 -13.78
N ILE A 922 18.77 -31.49 -12.55
CA ILE A 922 19.93 -32.06 -11.87
C ILE A 922 19.76 -33.56 -11.63
N ASN A 923 18.58 -34.00 -11.16
CA ASN A 923 18.31 -35.42 -10.93
C ASN A 923 18.39 -36.24 -12.23
N ILE A 924 17.90 -35.71 -13.36
CA ILE A 924 18.00 -36.34 -14.68
C ILE A 924 19.47 -36.43 -15.13
N ALA A 925 20.21 -35.32 -15.08
CA ALA A 925 21.62 -35.28 -15.46
C ALA A 925 22.47 -36.23 -14.60
N GLN A 926 22.17 -36.32 -13.31
CA GLN A 926 22.79 -37.26 -12.38
C GLN A 926 22.46 -38.72 -12.71
N GLY A 927 21.20 -39.04 -13.01
CA GLY A 927 20.80 -40.40 -13.41
C GLY A 927 21.51 -40.88 -14.67
N ILE A 928 21.70 -40.00 -15.65
CA ILE A 928 22.41 -40.30 -16.91
C ILE A 928 23.92 -40.45 -16.69
N LEU A 929 24.55 -39.55 -15.93
CA LEU A 929 26.01 -39.53 -15.77
C LEU A 929 26.53 -40.53 -14.72
N GLN A 930 25.80 -40.79 -13.64
CA GLN A 930 26.25 -41.68 -12.56
C GLN A 930 26.78 -43.06 -13.02
N PRO A 931 26.13 -43.81 -13.94
CA PRO A 931 26.68 -45.06 -14.47
C PRO A 931 27.92 -44.86 -15.35
N MET A 932 28.03 -43.72 -16.05
CA MET A 932 29.20 -43.39 -16.86
C MET A 932 30.42 -43.05 -15.98
N THR A 933 30.22 -42.26 -14.91
CA THR A 933 31.31 -41.71 -14.08
C THR A 933 32.30 -42.76 -13.59
N VAL A 934 31.82 -43.88 -13.03
CA VAL A 934 32.73 -44.90 -12.46
C VAL A 934 33.58 -45.55 -13.56
N SER A 935 32.94 -45.98 -14.64
CA SER A 935 33.62 -46.65 -15.75
C SER A 935 34.59 -45.70 -16.47
N ALA A 936 34.14 -44.49 -16.80
CA ALA A 936 34.91 -43.51 -17.55
C ALA A 936 36.06 -42.84 -16.77
N VAL A 937 35.93 -42.68 -15.44
CA VAL A 937 36.89 -41.92 -14.63
C VAL A 937 37.86 -42.81 -13.84
N LEU A 938 37.49 -44.05 -13.49
CA LEU A 938 38.31 -44.97 -12.69
C LEU A 938 38.71 -46.27 -13.38
N GLU A 939 37.84 -46.86 -14.20
CA GLU A 939 38.05 -48.24 -14.70
C GLU A 939 38.66 -48.30 -16.10
N ASN A 940 38.52 -47.23 -16.90
CA ASN A 940 39.03 -47.15 -18.26
C ASN A 940 40.44 -46.54 -18.31
N GLU A 941 41.43 -47.32 -18.71
CA GLU A 941 42.83 -46.87 -18.85
C GLU A 941 43.01 -46.04 -20.14
N SER A 942 42.82 -44.72 -20.06
CA SER A 942 43.10 -43.82 -21.19
C SER A 942 44.59 -43.67 -21.47
N ILE A 943 45.46 -43.91 -20.48
CA ILE A 943 46.92 -43.91 -20.64
C ILE A 943 47.41 -45.35 -20.75
N GLN A 944 47.59 -45.82 -21.99
CA GLN A 944 48.05 -47.18 -22.28
C GLN A 944 49.45 -47.43 -21.67
N GLY A 945 49.59 -48.57 -20.97
CA GLY A 945 50.88 -49.04 -20.45
C GLY A 945 51.23 -48.62 -19.01
N LEU A 946 50.33 -47.96 -18.26
CA LEU A 946 50.54 -47.70 -16.83
C LEU A 946 50.35 -48.95 -15.95
N SER A 947 49.66 -49.98 -16.45
CA SER A 947 49.39 -51.24 -15.78
C SER A 947 50.55 -52.23 -15.93
N GLY A 948 51.44 -52.26 -14.93
CA GLY A 948 52.59 -53.17 -14.89
C GLY A 948 52.16 -54.65 -14.85
N VAL A 949 52.49 -55.38 -15.93
CA VAL A 949 52.47 -56.85 -16.07
C VAL A 949 51.23 -57.57 -15.52
N GLN A 950 50.29 -57.92 -16.41
CA GLN A 950 49.28 -58.95 -16.08
C GLN A 950 49.99 -60.25 -15.63
N PRO A 951 49.59 -60.87 -14.50
CA PRO A 951 50.07 -62.19 -14.15
C PRO A 951 49.71 -63.22 -15.22
N MET A 952 50.70 -63.96 -15.74
CA MET A 952 50.45 -65.13 -16.59
C MET A 952 49.58 -66.13 -15.81
N GLY A 953 48.31 -66.30 -16.20
CA GLY A 953 47.43 -67.23 -15.48
C GLY A 953 46.03 -67.45 -16.04
N TYR A 954 45.38 -66.46 -16.64
CA TYR A 954 44.01 -66.61 -17.17
C TYR A 954 43.81 -65.98 -18.55
N ARG A 955 43.90 -66.82 -19.59
CA ARG A 955 43.30 -66.51 -20.89
C ARG A 955 41.77 -66.52 -20.73
N LYS A 956 41.13 -65.35 -20.65
CA LYS A 956 39.71 -65.26 -21.00
C LYS A 956 39.58 -65.58 -22.50
N TYR A 957 38.72 -66.54 -22.83
CA TYR A 957 38.29 -66.76 -24.21
C TYR A 957 37.61 -65.49 -24.71
N VAL A 958 37.98 -65.03 -25.92
CA VAL A 958 37.17 -64.06 -26.66
C VAL A 958 36.04 -64.84 -27.33
N SER A 959 34.95 -65.04 -26.58
CA SER A 959 33.70 -65.59 -27.08
C SER A 959 32.78 -64.44 -27.50
N ASN A 960 32.47 -64.32 -28.79
CA ASN A 960 31.55 -63.30 -29.28
C ASN A 960 30.13 -63.54 -28.74
N SER A 961 29.70 -62.71 -27.79
CA SER A 961 28.32 -62.59 -27.32
C SER A 961 27.94 -61.11 -27.22
N PRO A 962 26.92 -60.61 -27.93
CA PRO A 962 26.75 -59.18 -28.23
C PRO A 962 26.10 -58.34 -27.10
N GLU A 963 26.26 -58.72 -25.84
CA GLU A 963 25.49 -58.17 -24.69
C GLU A 963 26.35 -57.77 -23.47
N ALA A 964 27.65 -57.45 -23.66
CA ALA A 964 28.59 -57.23 -22.54
C ALA A 964 29.43 -55.93 -22.58
N ASP A 965 29.28 -55.07 -23.60
CA ASP A 965 30.10 -53.85 -23.77
C ASP A 965 29.44 -52.60 -23.17
N THR A 966 29.36 -52.53 -21.83
CA THR A 966 28.87 -51.34 -21.10
C THR A 966 30.02 -50.50 -20.50
N SER A 967 31.21 -50.56 -21.09
CA SER A 967 32.37 -49.77 -20.68
C SER A 967 32.30 -48.35 -21.26
N TYR A 968 32.16 -47.35 -20.40
CA TYR A 968 32.18 -45.95 -20.83
C TYR A 968 33.62 -45.41 -20.85
N SER A 969 33.92 -44.56 -21.82
CA SER A 969 35.19 -43.81 -21.88
C SER A 969 35.00 -42.37 -21.39
N LEU A 970 36.12 -41.72 -21.07
CA LEU A 970 36.15 -40.28 -20.77
C LEU A 970 35.53 -39.47 -21.93
N ASP A 971 35.81 -39.83 -23.18
CA ASP A 971 35.22 -39.20 -24.37
C ASP A 971 33.70 -39.32 -24.41
N ASN A 972 33.13 -40.47 -24.00
CA ASN A 972 31.68 -40.63 -23.94
C ASN A 972 31.06 -39.68 -22.89
N MET A 973 31.71 -39.52 -21.74
CA MET A 973 31.27 -38.57 -20.71
C MET A 973 31.42 -37.11 -21.19
N ILE A 974 32.54 -36.76 -21.83
CA ILE A 974 32.77 -35.42 -22.40
C ILE A 974 31.77 -35.11 -23.54
N ARG A 975 31.41 -36.10 -24.38
CA ARG A 975 30.32 -35.96 -25.37
C ARG A 975 28.99 -35.67 -24.69
N GLN A 976 28.64 -36.39 -23.63
CA GLN A 976 27.39 -36.14 -22.89
C GLN A 976 27.35 -34.77 -22.22
N LEU A 977 28.48 -34.29 -21.65
CA LEU A 977 28.61 -32.93 -21.12
C LEU A 977 28.45 -31.87 -22.22
N ASN A 978 28.99 -32.11 -23.42
CA ASN A 978 28.76 -31.26 -24.59
C ASN A 978 27.28 -31.23 -25.01
N THR A 979 26.59 -32.38 -25.03
CA THR A 979 25.16 -32.47 -25.36
C THR A 979 24.30 -31.68 -24.37
N PHE A 980 24.53 -31.84 -23.06
CA PHE A 980 23.85 -31.04 -22.04
C PHE A 980 24.14 -29.53 -22.18
N HIS A 981 25.38 -29.16 -22.50
CA HIS A 981 25.75 -27.76 -22.73
C HIS A 981 25.04 -27.17 -23.96
N SER A 982 24.99 -27.90 -25.08
CA SER A 982 24.29 -27.43 -26.29
C SER A 982 22.82 -27.21 -25.98
N ILE A 983 22.12 -28.24 -25.47
CA ILE A 983 20.69 -28.19 -25.13
C ILE A 983 20.34 -26.99 -24.23
N MET A 984 21.16 -26.67 -23.23
CA MET A 984 20.90 -25.51 -22.37
C MET A 984 21.11 -24.16 -23.09
N CYS A 985 22.14 -24.04 -23.93
CA CYS A 985 22.41 -22.82 -24.69
C CYS A 985 21.40 -22.62 -25.83
N ASP A 986 21.11 -23.67 -26.59
CA ASP A 986 20.22 -23.65 -27.77
C ASP A 986 18.77 -23.31 -27.37
N GLN A 987 18.33 -23.73 -26.18
CA GLN A 987 17.03 -23.36 -25.61
C GLN A 987 17.03 -22.01 -24.87
N GLY A 988 18.17 -21.30 -24.80
CA GLY A 988 18.26 -19.95 -24.24
C GLY A 988 18.27 -19.85 -22.71
N LEU A 989 18.77 -20.87 -21.99
CA LEU A 989 18.91 -20.84 -20.53
C LEU A 989 19.98 -19.81 -20.11
N ASP A 990 19.73 -19.07 -19.02
CA ASP A 990 20.64 -18.00 -18.58
C ASP A 990 22.05 -18.53 -18.24
N PRO A 991 23.14 -17.88 -18.67
CA PRO A 991 24.51 -18.38 -18.46
C PRO A 991 24.87 -18.65 -16.99
N GLU A 992 24.37 -17.84 -16.05
CA GLU A 992 24.59 -18.06 -14.61
C GLU A 992 23.86 -19.31 -14.08
N ILE A 993 22.77 -19.75 -14.71
CA ILE A 993 22.10 -21.03 -14.39
C ILE A 993 22.91 -22.18 -14.98
N VAL A 994 23.38 -22.06 -16.23
CA VAL A 994 24.25 -23.07 -16.89
C VAL A 994 25.53 -23.31 -16.08
N GLN A 995 26.15 -22.24 -15.56
CA GLN A 995 27.28 -22.34 -14.64
C GLN A 995 26.93 -23.11 -13.35
N GLN A 996 25.77 -22.86 -12.74
CA GLN A 996 25.33 -23.58 -11.54
C GLN A 996 25.05 -25.07 -11.83
N VAL A 997 24.46 -25.40 -12.98
CA VAL A 997 24.26 -26.78 -13.43
C VAL A 997 25.60 -27.51 -13.56
N PHE A 998 26.59 -26.92 -14.23
CA PHE A 998 27.90 -27.59 -14.37
C PHE A 998 28.70 -27.66 -13.06
N LYS A 999 28.58 -26.67 -12.16
CA LYS A 999 29.11 -26.78 -10.80
C LYS A 999 28.51 -27.98 -10.04
N GLN A 1000 27.20 -28.20 -10.16
CA GLN A 1000 26.51 -29.31 -9.54
C GLN A 1000 26.90 -30.67 -10.16
N ILE A 1001 27.01 -30.74 -11.48
CA ILE A 1001 27.45 -31.95 -12.20
C ILE A 1001 28.89 -32.32 -11.81
N PHE A 1002 29.81 -31.35 -11.76
CA PHE A 1002 31.20 -31.60 -11.40
C PHE A 1002 31.36 -32.02 -9.93
N TYR A 1003 30.55 -31.46 -9.02
CA TYR A 1003 30.49 -31.94 -7.63
C TYR A 1003 30.01 -33.39 -7.54
N MET A 1004 29.00 -33.77 -8.33
CA MET A 1004 28.49 -35.14 -8.37
C MET A 1004 29.51 -36.12 -8.99
N ILE A 1005 30.25 -35.71 -10.03
CA ILE A 1005 31.40 -36.47 -10.59
C ILE A 1005 32.48 -36.67 -9.50
N ASN A 1006 32.88 -35.60 -8.81
CA ASN A 1006 33.82 -35.66 -7.68
C ASN A 1006 33.34 -36.62 -6.58
N ALA A 1007 32.09 -36.50 -6.14
CA ALA A 1007 31.52 -37.30 -5.06
C ALA A 1007 31.39 -38.79 -5.42
N VAL A 1008 30.87 -39.12 -6.61
CA VAL A 1008 30.76 -40.52 -7.08
C VAL A 1008 32.15 -41.15 -7.26
N THR A 1009 33.10 -40.41 -7.83
CA THR A 1009 34.47 -40.92 -8.05
C THR A 1009 35.19 -41.14 -6.73
N LEU A 1010 35.22 -40.15 -5.84
CA LEU A 1010 35.91 -40.25 -4.55
C LEU A 1010 35.26 -41.33 -3.66
N ASN A 1011 33.94 -41.47 -3.66
CA ASN A 1011 33.26 -42.53 -2.91
C ASN A 1011 33.64 -43.93 -3.41
N ASN A 1012 33.74 -44.15 -4.72
CA ASN A 1012 34.20 -45.43 -5.25
C ASN A 1012 35.66 -45.72 -4.85
N LEU A 1013 36.53 -44.71 -4.93
CA LEU A 1013 37.92 -44.79 -4.48
C LEU A 1013 38.03 -45.14 -2.98
N LEU A 1014 37.17 -44.57 -2.13
CA LEU A 1014 37.11 -44.86 -0.69
C LEU A 1014 36.47 -46.22 -0.33
N LEU A 1015 35.87 -46.92 -1.29
CA LEU A 1015 35.20 -48.22 -1.08
C LEU A 1015 35.98 -49.40 -1.71
N ARG A 1016 36.71 -49.17 -2.82
CA ARG A 1016 37.41 -50.19 -3.61
C ARG A 1016 38.92 -50.21 -3.34
N LYS A 1017 39.53 -51.40 -3.40
CA LYS A 1017 40.99 -51.59 -3.17
C LYS A 1017 41.79 -51.59 -4.48
N ASP A 1018 41.16 -52.15 -5.50
CA ASP A 1018 41.60 -52.28 -6.89
C ASP A 1018 41.87 -50.95 -7.59
N VAL A 1019 41.28 -49.84 -7.12
CA VAL A 1019 41.43 -48.49 -7.68
C VAL A 1019 42.36 -47.57 -6.85
N CYS A 1020 43.01 -48.10 -5.81
CA CYS A 1020 43.87 -47.31 -4.92
C CYS A 1020 45.37 -47.56 -5.22
N SER A 1021 45.84 -47.17 -6.41
CA SER A 1021 47.22 -47.37 -6.85
C SER A 1021 47.87 -46.10 -7.41
N TRP A 1022 49.19 -46.11 -7.61
CA TRP A 1022 49.90 -45.03 -8.30
C TRP A 1022 49.39 -44.82 -9.74
N SER A 1023 49.12 -45.90 -10.49
CA SER A 1023 48.63 -45.83 -11.87
C SER A 1023 47.23 -45.21 -11.93
N THR A 1024 46.31 -45.60 -11.03
CA THR A 1024 44.99 -44.95 -10.93
C THR A 1024 45.11 -43.49 -10.49
N GLY A 1025 46.08 -43.16 -9.62
CA GLY A 1025 46.40 -41.78 -9.27
C GLY A 1025 46.83 -40.94 -10.48
N MET A 1026 47.64 -41.50 -11.38
CA MET A 1026 48.07 -40.83 -12.63
C MET A 1026 46.91 -40.71 -13.63
N GLN A 1027 46.15 -41.79 -13.82
CA GLN A 1027 44.96 -41.85 -14.67
C GLN A 1027 43.89 -40.83 -14.26
N LEU A 1028 43.62 -40.72 -12.96
CA LEU A 1028 42.70 -39.70 -12.41
C LEU A 1028 43.15 -38.28 -12.71
N ARG A 1029 44.45 -38.00 -12.56
CA ARG A 1029 45.01 -36.65 -12.80
C ARG A 1029 44.86 -36.21 -14.26
N PHE A 1030 45.01 -37.14 -15.21
CA PHE A 1030 44.72 -36.89 -16.62
C PHE A 1030 43.22 -36.73 -16.91
N ASN A 1031 42.39 -37.63 -16.35
CA ASN A 1031 40.94 -37.53 -16.49
C ASN A 1031 40.40 -36.18 -15.96
N ILE A 1032 40.97 -35.68 -14.86
CA ILE A 1032 40.66 -34.34 -14.32
C ILE A 1032 41.14 -33.23 -15.26
N SER A 1033 42.37 -33.27 -15.77
CA SER A 1033 42.87 -32.19 -16.64
C SER A 1033 42.05 -32.04 -17.92
N GLN A 1034 41.53 -33.12 -18.50
CA GLN A 1034 40.61 -33.03 -19.64
C GLN A 1034 39.24 -32.43 -19.28
N LEU A 1035 38.76 -32.61 -18.04
CA LEU A 1035 37.53 -31.99 -17.55
C LEU A 1035 37.73 -30.51 -17.22
N GLU A 1036 38.90 -30.12 -16.72
CA GLU A 1036 39.28 -28.72 -16.52
C GLU A 1036 39.51 -27.99 -17.86
N GLU A 1037 40.15 -28.64 -18.84
CA GLU A 1037 40.28 -28.16 -20.22
C GLU A 1037 38.91 -27.97 -20.87
N TRP A 1038 37.98 -28.92 -20.68
CA TRP A 1038 36.60 -28.77 -21.16
C TRP A 1038 35.88 -27.57 -20.53
N LEU A 1039 36.03 -27.33 -19.22
CA LEU A 1039 35.51 -26.12 -18.56
C LEU A 1039 36.13 -24.84 -19.12
N HIS A 1040 37.42 -24.84 -19.47
CA HIS A 1040 38.08 -23.73 -20.15
C HIS A 1040 37.48 -23.49 -21.54
N GLY A 1041 37.39 -24.52 -22.38
CA GLY A 1041 36.85 -24.43 -23.75
C GLY A 1041 35.37 -24.03 -23.84
N LYS A 1042 34.64 -24.10 -22.72
CA LYS A 1042 33.23 -23.64 -22.60
C LYS A 1042 33.06 -22.31 -21.85
N ASN A 1043 34.14 -21.63 -21.48
CA ASN A 1043 34.12 -20.42 -20.65
C ASN A 1043 33.45 -20.59 -19.26
N LEU A 1044 33.34 -21.83 -18.76
CA LEU A 1044 32.64 -22.15 -17.51
C LEU A 1044 33.49 -21.95 -16.25
N GLN A 1045 34.70 -21.42 -16.36
CA GLN A 1045 35.65 -21.27 -15.25
C GLN A 1045 35.12 -20.48 -14.05
N GLN A 1046 34.27 -19.47 -14.30
CA GLN A 1046 33.68 -18.63 -13.24
C GLN A 1046 32.59 -19.37 -12.42
N SER A 1047 32.11 -20.53 -12.86
CA SER A 1047 31.11 -21.35 -12.13
C SER A 1047 31.59 -21.88 -10.77
N GLY A 1048 32.91 -21.95 -10.56
CA GLY A 1048 33.50 -22.68 -9.45
C GLY A 1048 33.44 -24.22 -9.59
N ALA A 1049 33.08 -24.76 -10.76
CA ALA A 1049 33.05 -26.21 -11.01
C ALA A 1049 34.42 -26.88 -10.73
N ALA A 1050 35.53 -26.28 -11.17
CA ALA A 1050 36.88 -26.78 -10.88
C ALA A 1050 37.17 -26.85 -9.35
N GLN A 1051 36.65 -25.90 -8.56
CA GLN A 1051 36.81 -25.91 -7.10
C GLN A 1051 36.12 -27.13 -6.45
N THR A 1052 35.10 -27.72 -7.10
CA THR A 1052 34.44 -28.92 -6.60
C THR A 1052 35.25 -30.21 -6.82
N LEU A 1053 36.22 -30.21 -7.73
CA LEU A 1053 37.13 -31.33 -8.00
C LEU A 1053 38.33 -31.40 -7.03
N VAL A 1054 38.59 -30.36 -6.24
CA VAL A 1054 39.77 -30.25 -5.36
C VAL A 1054 39.96 -31.47 -4.42
N PRO A 1055 38.92 -32.05 -3.79
CA PRO A 1055 39.08 -33.27 -2.98
C PRO A 1055 39.59 -34.47 -3.81
N LEU A 1056 39.08 -34.67 -5.03
CA LEU A 1056 39.54 -35.72 -5.93
C LEU A 1056 40.95 -35.45 -6.48
N ILE A 1057 41.30 -34.19 -6.76
CA ILE A 1057 42.67 -33.77 -7.13
C ILE A 1057 43.65 -34.14 -6.01
N GLN A 1058 43.33 -33.80 -4.75
CA GLN A 1058 44.14 -34.17 -3.59
C GLN A 1058 44.22 -35.68 -3.38
N ALA A 1059 43.14 -36.43 -3.66
CA ALA A 1059 43.16 -37.90 -3.60
C ALA A 1059 44.09 -38.51 -4.67
N ALA A 1060 44.04 -38.00 -5.91
CA ALA A 1060 44.95 -38.41 -6.98
C ALA A 1060 46.42 -38.08 -6.66
N GLN A 1061 46.67 -36.91 -6.07
CA GLN A 1061 48.01 -36.52 -5.58
C GLN A 1061 48.48 -37.42 -4.42
N LEU A 1062 47.62 -37.75 -3.46
CA LEU A 1062 47.93 -38.65 -2.34
C LEU A 1062 48.31 -40.07 -2.82
N LEU A 1063 47.70 -40.55 -3.90
CA LEU A 1063 48.10 -41.80 -4.57
C LEU A 1063 49.50 -41.68 -5.23
N GLN A 1064 49.85 -40.52 -5.81
CA GLN A 1064 51.15 -40.30 -6.48
C GLN A 1064 52.32 -40.01 -5.52
N LEU A 1065 52.08 -39.48 -4.32
CA LEU A 1065 53.13 -39.10 -3.36
C LEU A 1065 53.92 -40.28 -2.77
N LYS A 1066 55.11 -39.99 -2.22
CA LYS A 1066 55.87 -40.90 -1.37
C LYS A 1066 55.19 -41.07 0.00
N LYS A 1067 55.41 -42.23 0.63
CA LYS A 1067 54.60 -42.72 1.76
C LYS A 1067 55.46 -43.41 2.86
N LYS A 1068 56.70 -42.92 3.08
CA LYS A 1068 57.71 -43.58 3.93
C LYS A 1068 58.25 -42.73 5.09
N THR A 1069 58.65 -41.48 4.87
CA THR A 1069 59.38 -40.66 5.88
C THR A 1069 58.43 -39.81 6.74
N SER A 1070 58.93 -39.15 7.80
CA SER A 1070 58.10 -38.16 8.51
C SER A 1070 57.88 -36.88 7.69
N GLU A 1071 58.80 -36.56 6.78
CA GLU A 1071 58.68 -35.44 5.83
C GLU A 1071 57.60 -35.73 4.77
N ASP A 1072 57.51 -36.97 4.27
CA ASP A 1072 56.41 -37.43 3.41
C ASP A 1072 55.04 -37.25 4.12
N ALA A 1073 54.98 -37.53 5.42
CA ALA A 1073 53.76 -37.37 6.22
C ALA A 1073 53.38 -35.88 6.38
N GLU A 1074 54.35 -35.00 6.65
CA GLU A 1074 54.12 -33.54 6.72
C GLU A 1074 53.68 -32.96 5.36
N ALA A 1075 54.28 -33.42 4.26
CA ALA A 1075 53.89 -33.07 2.90
C ALA A 1075 52.45 -33.51 2.56
N ILE A 1076 52.05 -34.71 2.97
CA ILE A 1076 50.66 -35.18 2.83
C ILE A 1076 49.69 -34.32 3.65
N CYS A 1077 50.02 -34.03 4.92
CA CYS A 1077 49.18 -33.25 5.82
C CYS A 1077 48.98 -31.81 5.37
N SER A 1078 50.02 -31.19 4.77
CA SER A 1078 49.97 -29.83 4.24
C SER A 1078 49.29 -29.72 2.88
N LEU A 1079 49.36 -30.77 2.04
CA LEU A 1079 48.69 -30.81 0.73
C LEU A 1079 47.19 -31.15 0.83
N CYS A 1080 46.81 -32.11 1.68
CA CYS A 1080 45.46 -32.66 1.76
C CYS A 1080 44.50 -31.82 2.62
N THR A 1081 44.35 -30.54 2.28
CA THR A 1081 43.54 -29.56 3.04
C THR A 1081 42.02 -29.70 2.88
N SER A 1082 41.55 -30.36 1.81
CA SER A 1082 40.13 -30.50 1.46
C SER A 1082 39.60 -31.92 1.62
N LEU A 1083 40.47 -32.90 1.86
CA LEU A 1083 40.10 -34.24 2.33
C LEU A 1083 40.03 -34.27 3.86
N THR A 1084 39.11 -35.06 4.42
CA THR A 1084 39.06 -35.31 5.87
C THR A 1084 40.15 -36.29 6.30
N THR A 1085 40.58 -36.21 7.56
CA THR A 1085 41.51 -37.15 8.19
C THR A 1085 41.07 -38.60 8.03
N GLN A 1086 39.75 -38.89 8.07
CA GLN A 1086 39.24 -40.22 7.81
C GLN A 1086 39.43 -40.66 6.35
N GLN A 1087 39.23 -39.77 5.38
CA GLN A 1087 39.44 -40.05 3.96
C GLN A 1087 40.92 -40.31 3.65
N ILE A 1088 41.82 -39.46 4.14
CA ILE A 1088 43.28 -39.62 3.98
C ILE A 1088 43.72 -40.98 4.54
N VAL A 1089 43.32 -41.30 5.77
CA VAL A 1089 43.60 -42.59 6.42
C VAL A 1089 43.00 -43.77 5.65
N LYS A 1090 41.78 -43.63 5.09
CA LYS A 1090 41.13 -44.68 4.30
C LYS A 1090 41.91 -44.97 3.01
N ILE A 1091 42.28 -43.95 2.24
CA ILE A 1091 43.05 -44.08 1.00
C ILE A 1091 44.38 -44.78 1.28
N LEU A 1092 45.11 -44.36 2.32
CA LEU A 1092 46.39 -44.97 2.73
C LEU A 1092 46.25 -46.43 3.19
N ASN A 1093 45.12 -46.83 3.79
CA ASN A 1093 44.83 -48.23 4.14
C ASN A 1093 44.37 -49.09 2.95
N LEU A 1094 43.84 -48.49 1.88
CA LEU A 1094 43.42 -49.18 0.67
C LEU A 1094 44.58 -49.31 -0.35
N TYR A 1095 45.66 -48.53 -0.19
CA TYR A 1095 46.74 -48.43 -1.16
C TYR A 1095 47.36 -49.79 -1.53
N THR A 1096 47.28 -50.14 -2.81
CA THR A 1096 47.88 -51.33 -3.40
C THR A 1096 49.05 -50.93 -4.31
N PRO A 1097 50.30 -51.26 -3.94
CA PRO A 1097 51.44 -51.06 -4.84
C PRO A 1097 51.34 -52.01 -6.03
N VAL A 1098 51.60 -51.49 -7.24
CA VAL A 1098 51.52 -52.25 -8.51
C VAL A 1098 52.88 -52.77 -8.96
N ASN A 1099 53.96 -52.07 -8.61
CA ASN A 1099 55.33 -52.41 -9.01
C ASN A 1099 56.15 -52.87 -7.79
N GLU A 1100 57.12 -53.76 -8.01
CA GLU A 1100 58.01 -54.28 -6.94
C GLU A 1100 58.84 -53.18 -6.24
N PHE A 1101 58.99 -52.01 -6.87
CA PHE A 1101 59.66 -50.84 -6.32
C PHE A 1101 58.80 -50.03 -5.33
N GLU A 1102 57.50 -50.36 -5.18
CA GLU A 1102 56.62 -49.73 -4.20
C GLU A 1102 56.31 -50.65 -3.01
N GLU A 1103 56.64 -50.17 -1.81
CA GLU A 1103 56.26 -50.85 -0.55
C GLU A 1103 54.84 -50.47 -0.12
N ARG A 1104 54.17 -51.39 0.60
CA ARG A 1104 52.88 -51.09 1.24
C ARG A 1104 53.05 -50.04 2.34
N VAL A 1105 52.08 -49.14 2.45
CA VAL A 1105 52.05 -48.11 3.50
C VAL A 1105 52.03 -48.78 4.88
N THR A 1106 52.94 -48.37 5.77
CA THR A 1106 53.06 -49.00 7.10
C THR A 1106 52.04 -48.43 8.09
N VAL A 1107 51.60 -49.26 9.04
CA VAL A 1107 50.70 -48.81 10.13
C VAL A 1107 51.36 -47.72 11.00
N ALA A 1108 52.69 -47.72 11.11
CA ALA A 1108 53.44 -46.66 11.79
C ALA A 1108 53.32 -45.31 11.05
N PHE A 1109 53.44 -45.30 9.72
CA PHE A 1109 53.27 -44.10 8.89
C PHE A 1109 51.84 -43.54 8.99
N ILE A 1110 50.82 -44.41 8.94
CA ILE A 1110 49.42 -44.00 9.09
C ILE A 1110 49.16 -43.38 10.47
N ARG A 1111 49.73 -43.94 11.54
CA ARG A 1111 49.68 -43.35 12.89
C ARG A 1111 50.38 -41.99 12.96
N ASN A 1112 51.50 -41.81 12.25
CA ASN A 1112 52.19 -40.52 12.22
C ASN A 1112 51.32 -39.41 11.59
N ILE A 1113 50.62 -39.72 10.49
CA ILE A 1113 49.65 -38.81 9.86
C ILE A 1113 48.46 -38.54 10.80
N GLN A 1114 47.94 -39.55 11.51
CA GLN A 1114 46.88 -39.35 12.50
C GLN A 1114 47.29 -38.44 13.66
N MET A 1115 48.56 -38.47 14.10
CA MET A 1115 49.09 -37.54 15.10
C MET A 1115 49.18 -36.11 14.55
N HIS A 1116 49.70 -35.92 13.34
CA HIS A 1116 49.85 -34.59 12.72
C HIS A 1116 48.49 -33.92 12.43
N LEU A 1117 47.46 -34.71 12.09
CA LEU A 1117 46.11 -34.20 11.83
C LEU A 1117 45.24 -34.10 13.09
N GLN A 1118 45.74 -34.46 14.27
CA GLN A 1118 44.93 -34.52 15.51
C GLN A 1118 44.36 -33.16 15.96
N GLU A 1119 44.96 -32.05 15.53
CA GLU A 1119 44.46 -30.69 15.82
C GLU A 1119 43.39 -30.20 14.82
N ARG A 1120 43.14 -30.91 13.72
CA ARG A 1120 42.08 -30.55 12.76
C ARG A 1120 40.71 -31.01 13.27
N ASN A 1121 39.81 -30.04 13.45
CA ASN A 1121 38.39 -30.28 13.71
C ASN A 1121 37.64 -30.72 12.43
N ASP A 1122 38.12 -31.78 11.77
CA ASP A 1122 37.49 -32.36 10.59
C ASP A 1122 36.14 -33.02 10.94
N PRO A 1123 35.13 -32.97 10.05
CA PRO A 1123 33.89 -33.72 10.25
C PRO A 1123 34.14 -35.23 10.18
N PRO A 1124 33.41 -36.06 10.96
CA PRO A 1124 33.60 -37.51 11.02
C PRO A 1124 33.00 -38.26 9.81
N GLN A 1125 32.88 -37.59 8.66
CA GLN A 1125 32.26 -38.10 7.44
C GLN A 1125 33.31 -38.68 6.50
N LEU A 1126 33.13 -39.95 6.13
CA LEU A 1126 34.01 -40.64 5.18
C LEU A 1126 33.57 -40.41 3.73
N LEU A 1127 32.31 -40.67 3.41
CA LEU A 1127 31.76 -40.58 2.04
C LEU A 1127 31.11 -39.22 1.80
N LEU A 1128 31.35 -38.62 0.63
CA LEU A 1128 30.65 -37.40 0.20
C LEU A 1128 29.19 -37.71 -0.16
N ASP A 1129 28.27 -36.80 0.17
CA ASP A 1129 26.88 -36.96 -0.25
C ASP A 1129 26.70 -36.57 -1.72
N PHE A 1130 26.74 -37.56 -2.61
CA PHE A 1130 26.52 -37.38 -4.04
C PHE A 1130 25.08 -36.95 -4.40
N LYS A 1131 24.16 -36.85 -3.43
CA LYS A 1131 22.82 -36.26 -3.58
C LYS A 1131 22.72 -34.82 -3.04
N HIS A 1132 23.80 -34.25 -2.51
CA HIS A 1132 23.81 -32.85 -2.09
C HIS A 1132 23.65 -31.93 -3.31
N VAL A 1133 22.61 -31.09 -3.29
CA VAL A 1133 22.34 -30.08 -4.32
C VAL A 1133 22.63 -28.68 -3.77
N PHE A 1134 23.47 -27.92 -4.45
CA PHE A 1134 23.74 -26.52 -4.09
C PHE A 1134 22.47 -25.66 -4.23
N PRO A 1135 22.22 -24.70 -3.31
CA PRO A 1135 21.13 -23.74 -3.46
C PRO A 1135 21.26 -22.92 -4.74
N VAL A 1136 20.26 -23.02 -5.62
CA VAL A 1136 20.23 -22.30 -6.91
C VAL A 1136 19.77 -20.86 -6.76
N SER A 1137 20.41 -19.94 -7.48
CA SER A 1137 20.00 -18.55 -7.64
C SER A 1137 19.47 -18.28 -9.05
N PHE A 1138 18.44 -17.44 -9.13
CA PHE A 1138 17.86 -16.95 -10.40
C PHE A 1138 18.04 -15.43 -10.52
N PRO A 1139 19.28 -14.96 -10.81
CA PRO A 1139 19.58 -13.55 -11.00
C PRO A 1139 18.74 -12.95 -12.13
N PHE A 1140 18.49 -11.65 -12.09
CA PHE A 1140 17.64 -10.99 -13.09
C PHE A 1140 18.42 -10.75 -14.39
N ASN A 1141 18.00 -11.42 -15.47
CA ASN A 1141 18.58 -11.26 -16.80
C ASN A 1141 17.55 -10.60 -17.75
N PRO A 1142 17.57 -9.26 -17.94
CA PRO A 1142 16.62 -8.56 -18.80
C PRO A 1142 16.78 -8.97 -20.27
N SER A 1143 15.69 -8.93 -21.03
CA SER A 1143 15.70 -9.17 -22.48
C SER A 1143 15.96 -7.87 -23.26
N SER A 1144 16.75 -7.94 -24.31
CA SER A 1144 16.90 -6.86 -25.32
C SER A 1144 15.77 -6.84 -26.36
N ILE A 1145 14.93 -7.89 -26.42
CA ILE A 1145 13.85 -8.03 -27.39
C ILE A 1145 12.69 -7.08 -27.04
N THR A 1146 12.10 -6.44 -28.05
CA THR A 1146 10.84 -5.70 -27.93
C THR A 1146 9.67 -6.59 -28.34
N MET A 1147 8.56 -6.55 -27.60
CA MET A 1147 7.39 -7.40 -27.87
C MET A 1147 6.82 -7.19 -29.29
N ASP A 1148 6.89 -5.96 -29.80
CA ASP A 1148 6.46 -5.54 -31.14
C ASP A 1148 7.19 -6.29 -32.26
N SER A 1149 8.43 -6.70 -32.02
CA SER A 1149 9.26 -7.45 -32.99
C SER A 1149 8.94 -8.94 -33.05
N ILE A 1150 8.05 -9.45 -32.19
CA ILE A 1150 7.78 -10.88 -32.08
C ILE A 1150 6.76 -11.33 -33.12
N HIS A 1151 7.20 -12.24 -33.99
CA HIS A 1151 6.35 -12.94 -34.96
C HIS A 1151 5.89 -14.29 -34.40
N LEU A 1152 4.63 -14.66 -34.66
CA LEU A 1152 4.07 -15.95 -34.29
C LEU A 1152 4.32 -16.96 -35.42
N PRO A 1153 5.02 -18.08 -35.19
CA PRO A 1153 5.14 -19.15 -36.17
C PRO A 1153 3.80 -19.89 -36.33
N ALA A 1154 3.37 -20.10 -37.57
CA ALA A 1154 2.17 -20.89 -37.88
C ALA A 1154 2.24 -22.33 -37.35
N SER A 1155 3.46 -22.89 -37.18
CA SER A 1155 3.70 -24.21 -36.58
C SER A 1155 3.21 -24.36 -35.13
N LEU A 1156 2.88 -23.26 -34.44
CA LEU A 1156 2.31 -23.29 -33.08
C LEU A 1156 0.77 -23.45 -33.06
N ASN A 1157 0.09 -23.35 -34.21
CA ASN A 1157 -1.38 -23.35 -34.31
C ASN A 1157 -2.03 -22.32 -33.35
N LEU A 1158 -1.64 -21.05 -33.48
CA LEU A 1158 -2.08 -19.93 -32.61
C LEU A 1158 -2.87 -18.86 -33.39
N ASP A 1159 -3.49 -19.23 -34.51
CA ASP A 1159 -4.15 -18.29 -35.44
C ASP A 1159 -5.39 -17.59 -34.84
N PHE A 1160 -5.84 -18.03 -33.66
CA PHE A 1160 -6.88 -17.39 -32.85
C PHE A 1160 -6.35 -16.24 -31.96
N LEU A 1161 -5.04 -16.00 -31.91
CA LEU A 1161 -4.44 -14.88 -31.16
C LEU A 1161 -4.41 -13.60 -32.00
N ASN A 1162 -5.20 -12.61 -31.60
CA ASN A 1162 -5.23 -11.31 -32.25
C ASN A 1162 -4.05 -10.44 -31.81
N LYS A 1163 -3.35 -9.81 -32.76
CA LYS A 1163 -2.32 -8.79 -32.49
C LYS A 1163 -2.96 -7.42 -32.20
N VAL A 1164 -2.60 -6.82 -31.06
CA VAL A 1164 -3.05 -5.51 -30.58
C VAL A 1164 -1.88 -4.52 -30.52
#